data_AF-A0A0M1K084-F1
#
_entry.id   AF-A0A0M1K084-F1
#
_cell.length_a   1.000
_cell.length_b   1.000
_cell.length_c   1.000
_cell.angle_alpha   90.00
_cell.angle_beta   90.00
_cell.angle_gamma   90.00
#
_symmetry.space_group_name_H-M   'P 1'
#
loop_
_entity.id
_entity.type
_entity.pdbx_description
1 polymer ?
#
loop_
_entity_poly.entity_id
_entity_poly.type
_entity_poly.pdbx_seq_one_letter_code
_entity_poly.pdbx_strand_id
1 'polypeptide(L)'
;MGLTGNTVTNYGTIALDGNLSDWKASDRLDSYPNNGVSGFEVYGKYDNNAYIFALKADNVSIGANTTFWLNTDQNTNTGYSIFGISGVGGAEYNVNFAADNRPYLYSGADGQTLISGPLNYAYDPTQKIVEFAVDASLINQANPATGLDLLVDVNNSYFLPDDYASKKYSINLNQLPVTTDSDRKIGIVFSQTSANNYFDQKAYSQLFMAMQYQAMQSGIPFDILTEDDLTDLNKIVNYDALVFPSFRNVKTSQLSAIEKNLDDAVYKYGIGLITAGDFLTNDENNQSLPGNAYTRMQRLLNVSYTGNTPGVIQNTPTQIIANDVTHPVMQNYASGEVIRSYDKLFVNEYGVYNNQFNQNSVLANQQVNGQNYSAVLATQTGGRNVHFSSESLMGDNNLVWEALQWAVLDKQPGVRLNMSREASIFLSRTDMDQSAFAEEVTVVDDGLLDILEQWKQNYNFVGSNYINLGNNPDNGEYTDWEVSGPIYQQYLELGNEIGTHSYTHPDYTNTLTPAQLEFEFNQSKSIIQDNLGQLVPGFTLTGSAIPGNPEPISVAQEIKQYLNYVSGGYSGVGAGYPGAFGFMFPDDPNFVYFSPNLSFDFTWIGFQKLNAQQAEAKWEAEYNGIKNHAAEPIFHWPWHDYGPTQAEPGYTPEMYSNFIVRAAQNGTEFVTGSELSDRIKSFEKSQLEINYIDPNTINAKVVATDVGAFGLNVEGKIQSVNNWYAYDQDTVFLPGNGGDYTINLGETPQDVTRIVQLPMRAELVSVSGDGTNLQYVFKGAGNVVIDVKSDQPNLTAIAEGSDSSTFDGNLLTMTFDSEGEHTATVTLGPDNSVIEPNPITDPTVPEDPSNTVTPIEATTGDDSIPGTMANDQLNGLAGNDQLSGGEGNDTLNGGDGNDTLKGQVGNDLLNGDAGDDTLQGGRGQDILNGADGNDQILGGAQDDQIFGGVGNDKINGGRGLDTLTGVDPNQALGVGEIDTLRGGMDSDRFVLGDANGAYYNDGDSSNLGFSDYALLRDFLISEDTIQLSGNASQYSVVNAQTYFQGSLPDSLLYNSAAILFKDPSGSDELIAIVKEYTSLDLAQSYFNFV
;
A
#
# COMPACT_ATOMS: atom_id res chain seq x y z
N MET A 1 33.08 -69.26 22.02
CA MET A 1 34.22 -68.56 21.38
C MET A 1 33.57 -67.47 20.54
N GLY A 2 33.39 -66.24 21.03
CA GLY A 2 34.45 -65.30 21.35
C GLY A 2 34.86 -64.57 20.07
N LEU A 3 34.01 -63.67 19.55
CA LEU A 3 34.42 -62.64 18.60
C LEU A 3 34.24 -61.28 19.30
N THR A 4 35.37 -60.82 19.80
CA THR A 4 35.65 -59.51 20.39
C THR A 4 35.64 -58.45 19.29
N GLY A 5 34.88 -57.38 19.52
CA GLY A 5 35.04 -56.06 18.90
C GLY A 5 34.99 -56.00 17.37
N ASN A 6 33.80 -55.88 16.79
CA ASN A 6 33.71 -55.14 15.54
C ASN A 6 34.00 -53.68 15.90
N THR A 7 35.18 -53.20 15.53
CA THR A 7 35.45 -51.77 15.46
C THR A 7 34.43 -51.18 14.50
N VAL A 8 33.46 -50.44 15.03
CA VAL A 8 32.55 -49.62 14.23
C VAL A 8 33.41 -48.64 13.46
N THR A 9 33.34 -48.69 12.14
CA THR A 9 34.10 -47.78 11.27
C THR A 9 33.24 -46.55 11.02
N ASN A 10 33.76 -45.39 11.39
CA ASN A 10 33.05 -44.12 11.23
C ASN A 10 33.52 -43.40 9.96
N TYR A 11 32.56 -42.85 9.23
CA TYR A 11 32.77 -41.99 8.07
C TYR A 11 32.02 -40.66 8.32
N GLY A 12 32.76 -39.66 8.79
CA GLY A 12 32.16 -38.39 9.22
C GLY A 12 31.18 -38.60 10.38
N THR A 13 29.91 -38.28 10.16
CA THR A 13 28.82 -38.48 11.15
C THR A 13 28.20 -39.88 11.13
N ILE A 14 28.51 -40.72 10.14
CA ILE A 14 27.89 -42.03 9.98
C ILE A 14 28.78 -43.11 10.60
N ALA A 15 28.17 -43.97 11.41
CA ALA A 15 28.78 -45.12 12.04
C ALA A 15 28.26 -46.39 11.37
N LEU A 16 29.12 -47.18 10.71
CA LEU A 16 28.68 -48.45 10.11
C LEU A 16 28.41 -49.49 11.21
N ASP A 17 27.17 -49.55 11.70
CA ASP A 17 26.73 -50.40 12.81
C ASP A 17 25.41 -51.16 12.54
N GLY A 18 24.79 -50.95 11.39
CA GLY A 18 23.53 -51.57 10.99
C GLY A 18 22.29 -50.83 11.51
N ASN A 19 22.43 -49.57 11.92
CA ASN A 19 21.34 -48.71 12.39
C ASN A 19 21.18 -47.49 11.47
N LEU A 20 19.98 -46.94 11.38
CA LEU A 20 19.69 -45.77 10.54
C LEU A 20 19.53 -44.46 11.34
N SER A 21 19.74 -44.49 12.66
CA SER A 21 19.46 -43.33 13.54
C SER A 21 20.35 -42.11 13.31
N ASP A 22 21.51 -42.29 12.69
CA ASP A 22 22.50 -41.27 12.31
C ASP A 22 22.32 -40.77 10.87
N TRP A 23 21.41 -41.36 10.10
CA TRP A 23 21.00 -40.92 8.76
C TRP A 23 19.90 -39.87 8.83
N LYS A 24 20.00 -38.82 8.03
CA LYS A 24 18.98 -37.77 7.92
C LYS A 24 17.98 -38.08 6.81
N ALA A 25 16.81 -37.45 6.86
CA ALA A 25 15.83 -37.52 5.77
C ALA A 25 16.40 -37.05 4.42
N SER A 26 17.34 -36.08 4.44
CA SER A 26 18.07 -35.60 3.25
C SER A 26 19.04 -36.62 2.67
N ASP A 27 19.47 -37.62 3.44
CA ASP A 27 20.38 -38.67 2.98
C ASP A 27 19.63 -39.85 2.36
N ARG A 28 18.28 -39.86 2.46
CA ARG A 28 17.41 -40.87 1.87
C ARG A 28 17.22 -40.56 0.39
N LEU A 29 17.64 -41.48 -0.47
CA LEU A 29 17.66 -41.32 -1.93
C LEU A 29 16.35 -41.78 -2.61
N ASP A 30 15.56 -42.60 -1.93
CA ASP A 30 14.29 -43.12 -2.44
C ASP A 30 13.06 -42.35 -1.94
N SER A 31 13.27 -41.31 -1.12
CA SER A 31 12.20 -40.42 -0.63
C SER A 31 11.67 -39.46 -1.69
N TYR A 32 12.34 -39.33 -2.83
CA TYR A 32 11.83 -38.59 -3.98
C TYR A 32 10.56 -39.26 -4.54
N PRO A 33 9.47 -38.52 -4.83
CA PRO A 33 8.24 -39.12 -5.33
C PRO A 33 8.45 -39.93 -6.62
N ASN A 34 7.77 -41.06 -6.70
CA ASN A 34 7.87 -42.06 -7.78
C ASN A 34 9.23 -42.77 -7.92
N ASN A 35 10.18 -42.56 -7.02
CA ASN A 35 11.49 -43.21 -7.04
C ASN A 35 11.63 -44.35 -6.00
N GLY A 36 10.81 -44.33 -4.94
CA GLY A 36 10.80 -45.36 -3.91
C GLY A 36 9.98 -46.60 -4.26
N VAL A 37 10.41 -47.75 -3.73
CA VAL A 37 9.68 -49.03 -3.83
C VAL A 37 9.20 -49.42 -2.45
N SER A 38 7.91 -49.71 -2.31
CA SER A 38 7.30 -50.03 -1.02
C SER A 38 8.04 -51.16 -0.30
N GLY A 39 8.34 -50.94 0.98
CA GLY A 39 9.07 -51.89 1.83
C GLY A 39 10.59 -51.79 1.73
N PHE A 40 11.12 -50.79 1.02
CA PHE A 40 12.55 -50.48 0.97
C PHE A 40 12.82 -49.03 1.37
N GLU A 41 14.03 -48.77 1.87
CA GLU A 41 14.59 -47.43 2.05
C GLU A 41 16.04 -47.47 1.57
N VAL A 42 16.43 -46.54 0.71
CA VAL A 42 17.78 -46.45 0.13
C VAL A 42 18.39 -45.14 0.58
N TYR A 43 19.55 -45.20 1.21
CA TYR A 43 20.28 -44.03 1.67
C TYR A 43 21.65 -43.97 1.02
N GLY A 44 22.16 -42.75 0.83
CA GLY A 44 23.53 -42.57 0.38
C GLY A 44 24.02 -41.14 0.49
N LYS A 45 25.29 -41.00 0.87
CA LYS A 45 26.00 -39.73 0.94
C LYS A 45 27.48 -39.93 0.68
N TYR A 46 28.19 -38.84 0.41
CA TYR A 46 29.65 -38.84 0.37
C TYR A 46 30.17 -38.06 1.56
N ASP A 47 31.07 -38.67 2.32
CA ASP A 47 31.69 -38.05 3.48
C ASP A 47 33.03 -38.73 3.78
N ASN A 48 33.96 -37.99 4.36
CA ASN A 48 35.29 -38.49 4.74
C ASN A 48 35.98 -39.33 3.63
N ASN A 49 35.93 -38.85 2.38
CA ASN A 49 36.51 -39.49 1.19
C ASN A 49 35.93 -40.87 0.82
N ALA A 50 34.66 -41.13 1.16
CA ALA A 50 33.96 -42.34 0.76
C ALA A 50 32.49 -42.08 0.40
N TYR A 51 31.95 -42.86 -0.52
CA TYR A 51 30.51 -43.00 -0.70
C TYR A 51 29.99 -44.03 0.29
N ILE A 52 29.05 -43.62 1.14
CA ILE A 52 28.46 -44.43 2.20
C ILE A 52 27.03 -44.70 1.77
N PHE A 53 26.60 -45.95 1.90
CA PHE A 53 25.27 -46.39 1.51
C PHE A 53 24.61 -47.13 2.67
N ALA A 54 23.29 -46.98 2.79
CA ALA A 54 22.47 -47.89 3.57
C ALA A 54 21.26 -48.36 2.77
N LEU A 55 20.84 -49.59 3.03
CA LEU A 55 19.63 -50.17 2.46
C LEU A 55 18.87 -50.86 3.57
N LYS A 56 17.59 -50.50 3.72
CA LYS A 56 16.63 -51.19 4.56
C LYS A 56 15.61 -51.89 3.69
N ALA A 57 15.24 -53.10 4.09
CA ALA A 57 14.17 -53.90 3.50
C ALA A 57 13.27 -54.46 4.61
N ASP A 58 11.96 -54.20 4.56
CA ASP A 58 11.05 -54.62 5.63
C ASP A 58 10.84 -56.14 5.65
N ASN A 59 10.69 -56.75 4.47
CA ASN A 59 10.22 -58.13 4.34
C ASN A 59 11.28 -59.11 3.83
N VAL A 60 12.45 -58.65 3.39
CA VAL A 60 13.47 -59.49 2.71
C VAL A 60 14.83 -59.31 3.39
N SER A 61 15.56 -60.41 3.62
CA SER A 61 16.91 -60.32 4.16
C SER A 61 17.89 -60.02 3.04
N ILE A 62 18.71 -59.00 3.22
CA ILE A 62 19.64 -58.49 2.22
C ILE A 62 20.88 -59.37 2.22
N GLY A 63 21.22 -59.98 1.09
CA GLY A 63 22.34 -60.91 1.00
C GLY A 63 22.80 -61.12 -0.44
N ALA A 64 23.27 -62.33 -0.72
CA ALA A 64 23.87 -62.68 -2.00
C ALA A 64 23.02 -62.27 -3.22
N ASN A 65 23.69 -61.79 -4.27
CA ASN A 65 23.11 -61.21 -5.49
C ASN A 65 22.38 -59.88 -5.29
N THR A 66 22.63 -59.17 -4.19
CA THR A 66 22.34 -57.74 -4.13
C THR A 66 23.42 -56.98 -4.88
N THR A 67 23.03 -56.06 -5.76
CA THR A 67 23.96 -55.26 -6.57
C THR A 67 23.63 -53.79 -6.49
N PHE A 68 24.62 -52.96 -6.18
CA PHE A 68 24.55 -51.51 -6.30
C PHE A 68 25.35 -51.09 -7.54
N TRP A 69 24.68 -50.60 -8.57
CA TRP A 69 25.26 -50.12 -9.81
C TRP A 69 25.63 -48.64 -9.67
N LEU A 70 26.90 -48.34 -9.86
CA LEU A 70 27.49 -47.03 -9.61
C LEU A 70 27.89 -46.38 -10.94
N ASN A 71 27.16 -45.33 -11.33
CA ASN A 71 27.50 -44.49 -12.47
C ASN A 71 28.19 -43.22 -11.94
N THR A 72 29.49 -43.16 -12.17
CA THR A 72 30.42 -42.17 -11.60
C THR A 72 30.59 -40.93 -12.48
N ASP A 73 30.21 -40.96 -13.75
CA ASP A 73 30.25 -39.76 -14.59
C ASP A 73 28.85 -39.17 -14.86
N GLN A 74 27.81 -39.82 -14.31
CA GLN A 74 26.38 -39.51 -14.49
C GLN A 74 25.95 -39.48 -15.96
N ASN A 75 26.69 -40.16 -16.84
CA ASN A 75 26.39 -40.25 -18.25
C ASN A 75 25.96 -41.68 -18.59
N THR A 76 24.68 -41.85 -18.91
CA THR A 76 24.12 -43.18 -19.21
C THR A 76 24.59 -43.77 -20.54
N ASN A 77 25.32 -43.00 -21.35
CA ASN A 77 25.91 -43.46 -22.61
C ASN A 77 27.33 -44.02 -22.45
N THR A 78 27.95 -43.83 -21.29
CA THR A 78 29.25 -44.39 -20.91
C THR A 78 29.05 -45.53 -19.91
N GLY A 79 30.09 -46.34 -19.66
CA GLY A 79 30.00 -47.47 -18.74
C GLY A 79 29.22 -48.71 -19.25
N TYR A 80 28.80 -49.56 -18.31
CA TYR A 80 28.06 -50.79 -18.59
C TYR A 80 26.56 -50.56 -18.75
N SER A 81 25.99 -51.06 -19.85
CA SER A 81 24.54 -51.06 -20.09
C SER A 81 23.87 -52.21 -19.35
N ILE A 82 23.09 -51.89 -18.32
CA ILE A 82 22.38 -52.89 -17.51
C ILE A 82 21.33 -53.58 -18.38
N PHE A 83 21.22 -54.90 -18.26
CA PHE A 83 20.37 -55.77 -19.09
C PHE A 83 20.63 -55.68 -20.60
N GLY A 84 21.74 -55.07 -21.04
CA GLY A 84 22.05 -54.84 -22.45
C GLY A 84 21.16 -53.78 -23.12
N ILE A 85 20.47 -52.94 -22.34
CA ILE A 85 19.62 -51.87 -22.86
C ILE A 85 20.45 -50.57 -22.95
N SER A 86 20.60 -50.05 -24.17
CA SER A 86 21.36 -48.81 -24.41
C SER A 86 20.77 -47.64 -23.61
N GLY A 87 21.63 -46.90 -22.90
CA GLY A 87 21.20 -45.76 -22.09
C GLY A 87 20.68 -46.11 -20.69
N VAL A 88 20.74 -47.38 -20.27
CA VAL A 88 20.30 -47.82 -18.93
C VAL A 88 21.50 -48.13 -18.04
N GLY A 89 21.54 -47.50 -16.87
CA GLY A 89 22.60 -47.61 -15.88
C GLY A 89 23.85 -46.80 -16.23
N GLY A 90 24.51 -47.17 -17.32
CA GLY A 90 25.81 -46.60 -17.67
C GLY A 90 26.82 -46.69 -16.54
N ALA A 91 26.87 -47.84 -15.86
CA ALA A 91 27.62 -47.99 -14.62
C ALA A 91 29.08 -48.35 -14.89
N GLU A 92 30.03 -47.56 -14.39
CA GLU A 92 31.46 -47.91 -14.46
C GLU A 92 31.82 -48.99 -13.43
N TYR A 93 31.13 -48.97 -12.29
CA TYR A 93 31.38 -49.85 -11.15
C TYR A 93 30.09 -50.47 -10.62
N ASN A 94 30.24 -51.56 -9.89
CA ASN A 94 29.14 -52.14 -9.10
C ASN A 94 29.66 -52.72 -7.79
N VAL A 95 28.84 -52.67 -6.74
CA VAL A 95 29.07 -53.41 -5.50
C VAL A 95 28.14 -54.61 -5.49
N ASN A 96 28.71 -55.81 -5.62
CA ASN A 96 27.97 -57.06 -5.59
C ASN A 96 28.17 -57.79 -4.26
N PHE A 97 27.07 -58.28 -3.71
CA PHE A 97 27.06 -59.09 -2.50
C PHE A 97 27.29 -60.56 -2.87
N ALA A 98 28.46 -61.09 -2.50
CA ALA A 98 28.86 -62.45 -2.85
C ALA A 98 28.11 -63.52 -2.02
N ALA A 99 28.41 -64.80 -2.27
CA ALA A 99 27.78 -65.93 -1.58
C ALA A 99 28.00 -65.97 -0.06
N ASP A 100 28.95 -65.19 0.46
CA ASP A 100 29.18 -65.01 1.90
C ASP A 100 28.40 -63.81 2.50
N ASN A 101 27.50 -63.21 1.71
CA ASN A 101 26.69 -62.02 2.03
C ASN A 101 27.53 -60.76 2.33
N ARG A 102 28.72 -60.63 1.74
CA ARG A 102 29.57 -59.45 1.93
C ARG A 102 29.67 -58.62 0.64
N PRO A 103 29.74 -57.28 0.74
CA PRO A 103 29.87 -56.41 -0.42
C PRO A 103 31.30 -56.41 -0.99
N TYR A 104 31.43 -56.62 -2.30
CA TYR A 104 32.68 -56.52 -3.06
C TYR A 104 32.49 -55.54 -4.23
N LEU A 105 33.49 -54.70 -4.47
CA LEU A 105 33.50 -53.72 -5.55
C LEU A 105 34.09 -54.32 -6.84
N TYR A 106 33.40 -54.13 -7.96
CA TYR A 106 33.78 -54.58 -9.30
C TYR A 106 33.69 -53.44 -10.32
N SER A 107 34.30 -53.62 -11.48
CA SER A 107 34.07 -52.82 -12.70
C SER A 107 33.52 -53.68 -13.84
N GLY A 108 32.74 -53.05 -14.72
CA GLY A 108 32.04 -53.72 -15.81
C GLY A 108 30.72 -54.37 -15.38
N ALA A 109 30.38 -55.52 -15.98
CA ALA A 109 29.19 -56.28 -15.62
C ALA A 109 29.25 -56.82 -14.18
N ASP A 110 28.11 -57.30 -13.68
CA ASP A 110 28.01 -57.93 -12.36
C ASP A 110 29.09 -59.01 -12.18
N GLY A 111 29.90 -58.87 -11.13
CA GLY A 111 30.97 -59.80 -10.78
C GLY A 111 32.12 -59.92 -11.80
N GLN A 112 32.23 -59.03 -12.80
CA GLN A 112 33.16 -59.20 -13.90
C GLN A 112 34.62 -58.99 -13.49
N THR A 113 35.01 -57.77 -13.09
CA THR A 113 36.40 -57.43 -12.74
C THR A 113 36.49 -56.94 -11.31
N LEU A 114 37.03 -57.77 -10.41
CA LEU A 114 37.16 -57.41 -8.99
C LEU A 114 38.13 -56.24 -8.80
N ILE A 115 37.69 -55.19 -8.11
CA ILE A 115 38.50 -54.03 -7.73
C ILE A 115 38.93 -54.13 -6.26
N SER A 116 37.99 -54.39 -5.36
CA SER A 116 38.27 -54.45 -3.91
C SER A 116 37.20 -55.26 -3.16
N GLY A 117 37.56 -55.87 -2.03
CA GLY A 117 36.57 -56.39 -1.08
C GLY A 117 37.05 -57.52 -0.15
N PRO A 118 36.28 -57.87 0.90
CA PRO A 118 35.01 -57.23 1.24
C PRO A 118 35.21 -55.78 1.69
N LEU A 119 34.27 -54.90 1.34
CA LEU A 119 34.30 -53.50 1.76
C LEU A 119 34.04 -53.38 3.26
N ASN A 120 34.14 -52.18 3.85
CA ASN A 120 33.66 -51.95 5.20
C ASN A 120 32.12 -51.97 5.20
N TYR A 121 31.52 -52.80 6.06
CA TYR A 121 30.07 -52.99 6.12
C TYR A 121 29.60 -53.40 7.52
N ALA A 122 28.32 -53.19 7.79
CA ALA A 122 27.61 -53.69 8.96
C ALA A 122 26.19 -54.09 8.59
N TYR A 123 25.66 -55.09 9.29
CA TYR A 123 24.27 -55.52 9.20
C TYR A 123 23.61 -55.31 10.55
N ASP A 124 22.32 -55.00 10.53
CA ASP A 124 21.51 -55.18 11.73
C ASP A 124 21.39 -56.68 12.09
N PRO A 125 20.98 -57.02 13.33
CA PRO A 125 20.85 -58.41 13.76
C PRO A 125 19.90 -59.27 12.91
N THR A 126 18.99 -58.66 12.13
CA THR A 126 18.01 -59.37 11.30
C THR A 126 18.36 -59.40 9.81
N GLN A 127 19.49 -58.80 9.40
CA GLN A 127 19.92 -58.63 8.01
C GLN A 127 18.87 -57.93 7.12
N LYS A 128 18.06 -57.06 7.72
CA LYS A 128 17.09 -56.20 7.06
C LYS A 128 17.66 -54.82 6.76
N ILE A 129 18.73 -54.42 7.44
CA ILE A 129 19.48 -53.20 7.19
C ILE A 129 20.93 -53.58 6.92
N VAL A 130 21.49 -53.03 5.86
CA VAL A 130 22.93 -53.07 5.61
C VAL A 130 23.45 -51.66 5.41
N GLU A 131 24.63 -51.39 5.97
CA GLU A 131 25.42 -50.21 5.68
C GLU A 131 26.78 -50.63 5.14
N PHE A 132 27.30 -49.90 4.16
CA PHE A 132 28.67 -50.12 3.67
C PHE A 132 29.24 -48.85 3.05
N ALA A 133 30.57 -48.83 2.88
CA ALA A 133 31.26 -47.70 2.27
C ALA A 133 32.20 -48.12 1.15
N VAL A 134 32.24 -47.31 0.08
CA VAL A 134 33.17 -47.39 -1.05
C VAL A 134 34.12 -46.19 -0.95
N ASP A 135 35.40 -46.46 -0.70
CA ASP A 135 36.44 -45.41 -0.70
C ASP A 135 36.53 -44.77 -2.11
N ALA A 136 36.49 -43.44 -2.17
CA ALA A 136 36.45 -42.69 -3.43
C ALA A 136 37.68 -42.95 -4.30
N SER A 137 38.83 -43.26 -3.68
CA SER A 137 40.06 -43.63 -4.39
C SER A 137 39.93 -44.94 -5.18
N LEU A 138 38.96 -45.81 -4.88
CA LEU A 138 38.77 -47.10 -5.55
C LEU A 138 37.97 -46.98 -6.86
N ILE A 139 37.20 -45.89 -7.03
CA ILE A 139 36.30 -45.69 -8.18
C ILE A 139 36.73 -44.48 -9.05
N ASN A 140 38.02 -44.17 -9.08
CA ASN A 140 38.61 -43.08 -9.87
C ASN A 140 37.96 -41.70 -9.64
N GLN A 141 37.50 -41.43 -8.41
CA GLN A 141 36.93 -40.14 -8.06
C GLN A 141 37.54 -39.56 -6.77
N ALA A 142 38.85 -39.37 -6.72
CA ALA A 142 39.52 -38.77 -5.56
C ALA A 142 39.05 -37.32 -5.24
N ASN A 143 38.25 -36.70 -6.13
CA ASN A 143 37.55 -35.44 -5.88
C ASN A 143 36.39 -35.28 -6.90
N PRO A 144 35.21 -35.86 -6.66
CA PRO A 144 34.14 -35.87 -7.66
C PRO A 144 33.43 -34.52 -7.71
N ALA A 145 33.42 -33.88 -8.88
CA ALA A 145 32.79 -32.57 -9.07
C ALA A 145 31.25 -32.64 -9.22
N THR A 146 30.67 -33.79 -9.55
CA THR A 146 29.24 -33.89 -9.90
C THR A 146 28.49 -34.86 -8.98
N GLY A 147 29.09 -36.01 -8.66
CA GLY A 147 28.55 -37.01 -7.74
C GLY A 147 28.48 -38.41 -8.35
N LEU A 148 27.41 -39.15 -8.03
CA LEU A 148 27.21 -40.53 -8.44
C LEU A 148 25.72 -40.84 -8.62
N ASP A 149 25.36 -41.47 -9.72
CA ASP A 149 24.04 -42.07 -9.93
C ASP A 149 24.06 -43.55 -9.52
N LEU A 150 22.93 -44.01 -8.97
CA LEU A 150 22.78 -45.30 -8.30
C LEU A 150 21.52 -46.03 -8.78
N LEU A 151 21.67 -47.31 -9.06
CA LEU A 151 20.58 -48.28 -9.20
C LEU A 151 20.88 -49.49 -8.30
N VAL A 152 19.88 -50.07 -7.67
CA VAL A 152 20.07 -51.17 -6.69
C VAL A 152 19.13 -52.31 -6.99
N ASP A 153 19.65 -53.50 -7.25
CA ASP A 153 18.84 -54.72 -7.20
C ASP A 153 19.11 -55.48 -5.90
N VAL A 154 18.05 -55.90 -5.22
CA VAL A 154 18.13 -56.65 -3.96
C VAL A 154 17.89 -58.12 -4.26
N ASN A 155 18.91 -58.95 -3.98
CA ASN A 155 18.92 -60.39 -4.23
C ASN A 155 18.47 -60.75 -5.67
N ASN A 156 18.76 -59.90 -6.66
CA ASN A 156 18.34 -60.03 -8.06
C ASN A 156 16.81 -60.24 -8.25
N SER A 157 16.00 -59.77 -7.29
CA SER A 157 14.55 -60.02 -7.25
C SER A 157 13.72 -58.74 -7.11
N TYR A 158 14.30 -57.68 -6.56
CA TYR A 158 13.67 -56.38 -6.40
C TYR A 158 14.58 -55.33 -7.02
N PHE A 159 14.06 -54.47 -7.88
CA PHE A 159 14.82 -53.43 -8.57
C PHE A 159 14.42 -52.08 -7.98
N LEU A 160 15.41 -51.29 -7.56
CA LEU A 160 15.26 -50.01 -6.88
C LEU A 160 16.06 -48.96 -7.66
N PRO A 161 15.42 -48.02 -8.36
CA PRO A 161 13.97 -47.90 -8.54
C PRO A 161 13.37 -49.06 -9.35
N ASP A 162 12.03 -49.16 -9.36
CA ASP A 162 11.27 -50.19 -10.08
C ASP A 162 11.32 -50.08 -11.62
N ASP A 163 11.86 -48.99 -12.16
CA ASP A 163 12.09 -48.77 -13.59
C ASP A 163 13.46 -48.12 -13.88
N TYR A 164 14.47 -48.95 -14.17
CA TYR A 164 15.82 -48.47 -14.49
C TYR A 164 15.91 -47.66 -15.78
N ALA A 165 14.92 -47.74 -16.67
CA ALA A 165 14.97 -47.02 -17.94
C ALA A 165 14.64 -45.53 -17.79
N SER A 166 13.83 -45.18 -16.80
CA SER A 166 13.35 -43.81 -16.59
C SER A 166 13.70 -43.21 -15.23
N LYS A 167 14.17 -44.03 -14.28
CA LYS A 167 14.42 -43.62 -12.90
C LYS A 167 15.83 -43.98 -12.45
N LYS A 168 16.36 -43.21 -11.49
CA LYS A 168 17.65 -43.45 -10.82
C LYS A 168 17.70 -42.74 -9.48
N TYR A 169 18.57 -43.20 -8.59
CA TYR A 169 18.97 -42.47 -7.38
C TYR A 169 20.24 -41.67 -7.68
N SER A 170 20.46 -40.55 -6.97
CA SER A 170 21.65 -39.72 -7.19
C SER A 170 22.19 -39.16 -5.88
N ILE A 171 23.49 -39.35 -5.65
CA ILE A 171 24.28 -38.66 -4.62
C ILE A 171 24.99 -37.50 -5.31
N ASN A 172 24.70 -36.26 -4.93
CA ASN A 172 25.25 -35.07 -5.57
C ASN A 172 26.32 -34.41 -4.69
N LEU A 173 27.46 -34.02 -5.29
CA LEU A 173 28.66 -33.58 -4.55
C LEU A 173 29.11 -32.15 -4.78
N ASN A 174 28.44 -31.43 -5.67
CA ASN A 174 28.42 -29.99 -5.52
C ASN A 174 27.90 -29.70 -4.11
N GLN A 175 28.71 -29.00 -3.31
CA GLN A 175 28.21 -28.46 -2.06
C GLN A 175 26.97 -27.65 -2.43
N LEU A 176 25.83 -28.13 -1.94
CA LEU A 176 24.58 -27.39 -2.01
C LEU A 176 24.88 -25.98 -1.49
N PRO A 177 24.55 -24.93 -2.26
CA PRO A 177 24.75 -23.56 -1.82
C PRO A 177 24.20 -23.40 -0.40
N VAL A 178 25.01 -22.83 0.50
CA VAL A 178 24.51 -22.50 1.84
C VAL A 178 23.57 -21.32 1.67
N THR A 179 22.36 -21.43 2.22
CA THR A 179 21.45 -20.27 2.32
C THR A 179 22.14 -19.22 3.17
N THR A 180 22.51 -18.09 2.58
CA THR A 180 23.15 -16.99 3.29
C THR A 180 22.15 -15.95 3.79
N ASP A 181 20.89 -16.09 3.36
CA ASP A 181 19.84 -15.12 3.58
C ASP A 181 18.82 -15.64 4.60
N SER A 182 18.48 -14.80 5.57
CA SER A 182 17.43 -15.05 6.57
C SER A 182 16.15 -14.24 6.27
N ASP A 183 16.16 -13.48 5.18
CA ASP A 183 15.02 -12.70 4.72
C ASP A 183 13.86 -13.61 4.34
N ARG A 184 12.65 -13.17 4.69
CA ARG A 184 11.40 -13.72 4.20
C ARG A 184 11.12 -13.09 2.85
N LYS A 185 11.41 -13.82 1.78
CA LYS A 185 11.33 -13.30 0.42
C LYS A 185 10.82 -14.36 -0.56
N ILE A 186 10.11 -13.90 -1.59
CA ILE A 186 9.68 -14.75 -2.71
C ILE A 186 10.35 -14.34 -4.02
N GLY A 187 10.52 -15.30 -4.92
CA GLY A 187 10.91 -15.03 -6.30
C GLY A 187 9.71 -15.12 -7.24
N ILE A 188 9.36 -14.05 -7.94
CA ILE A 188 8.29 -14.05 -8.95
C ILE A 188 8.92 -14.21 -10.33
N VAL A 189 8.62 -15.32 -10.99
CA VAL A 189 9.29 -15.73 -12.23
C VAL A 189 8.53 -15.22 -13.45
N PHE A 190 9.18 -14.36 -14.23
CA PHE A 190 8.77 -14.02 -15.58
C PHE A 190 9.37 -15.01 -16.59
N SER A 191 8.53 -15.76 -17.30
CA SER A 191 8.95 -16.64 -18.39
C SER A 191 8.69 -15.99 -19.74
N GLN A 192 9.78 -15.57 -20.39
CA GLN A 192 9.70 -15.06 -21.76
C GLN A 192 9.14 -16.13 -22.71
N THR A 193 9.47 -17.40 -22.50
CA THR A 193 9.00 -18.49 -23.35
C THR A 193 7.49 -18.70 -23.23
N SER A 194 6.95 -18.63 -22.01
CA SER A 194 5.50 -18.70 -21.77
C SER A 194 4.80 -17.43 -22.26
N ALA A 195 5.37 -16.24 -22.03
CA ALA A 195 4.85 -14.97 -22.55
C ALA A 195 4.69 -14.97 -24.07
N ASN A 196 5.71 -15.47 -24.81
CA ASN A 196 5.69 -15.57 -26.28
C ASN A 196 4.62 -16.51 -26.82
N ASN A 197 4.19 -17.50 -26.02
CA ASN A 197 3.19 -18.49 -26.39
C ASN A 197 1.83 -18.23 -25.71
N TYR A 198 1.72 -17.12 -24.97
CA TYR A 198 0.48 -16.69 -24.35
C TYR A 198 -0.48 -16.09 -25.40
N PHE A 199 -1.77 -15.99 -25.08
CA PHE A 199 -2.74 -15.47 -26.04
C PHE A 199 -2.54 -13.97 -26.34
N ASP A 200 -1.97 -13.24 -25.39
CA ASP A 200 -1.60 -11.83 -25.52
C ASP A 200 -0.46 -11.48 -24.53
N GLN A 201 0.55 -10.77 -24.99
CA GLN A 201 1.74 -10.47 -24.19
C GLN A 201 1.47 -9.43 -23.09
N LYS A 202 0.55 -8.48 -23.32
CA LYS A 202 0.12 -7.53 -22.28
C LYS A 202 -0.65 -8.29 -21.21
N ALA A 203 -1.54 -9.21 -21.58
CA ALA A 203 -2.26 -10.04 -20.62
C ALA A 203 -1.33 -10.90 -19.76
N TYR A 204 -0.28 -11.51 -20.33
CA TYR A 204 0.75 -12.21 -19.54
C TYR A 204 1.45 -11.27 -18.56
N SER A 205 1.82 -10.07 -19.01
CA SER A 205 2.52 -9.08 -18.18
C SER A 205 1.60 -8.54 -17.05
N GLN A 206 0.30 -8.38 -17.32
CA GLN A 206 -0.69 -8.04 -16.31
C GLN A 206 -0.86 -9.14 -15.26
N LEU A 207 -0.93 -10.41 -15.68
CA LEU A 207 -0.95 -11.54 -14.74
C LEU A 207 0.31 -11.59 -13.88
N PHE A 208 1.46 -11.30 -14.48
CA PHE A 208 2.73 -11.20 -13.76
C PHE A 208 2.72 -10.06 -12.73
N MET A 209 2.23 -8.87 -13.09
CA MET A 209 2.06 -7.75 -12.15
C MET A 209 1.01 -8.03 -11.06
N ALA A 210 -0.06 -8.76 -11.38
CA ALA A 210 -1.04 -9.17 -10.37
C ALA A 210 -0.42 -10.02 -9.25
N MET A 211 0.68 -10.74 -9.53
CA MET A 211 1.42 -11.47 -8.50
C MET A 211 2.27 -10.54 -7.64
N GLN A 212 2.82 -9.47 -8.23
CA GLN A 212 3.53 -8.43 -7.48
C GLN A 212 2.55 -7.69 -6.56
N TYR A 213 1.37 -7.33 -7.06
CA TYR A 213 0.31 -6.75 -6.24
C TYR A 213 -0.06 -7.61 -5.04
N GLN A 214 -0.29 -8.91 -5.26
CA GLN A 214 -0.64 -9.79 -4.15
C GLN A 214 0.55 -10.09 -3.21
N ALA A 215 1.79 -9.95 -3.68
CA ALA A 215 2.96 -9.95 -2.81
C ALA A 215 2.99 -8.72 -1.91
N MET A 216 2.74 -7.53 -2.46
CA MET A 216 2.60 -6.28 -1.68
C MET A 216 1.47 -6.37 -0.66
N GLN A 217 0.30 -6.87 -1.07
CA GLN A 217 -0.84 -7.13 -0.19
C GLN A 217 -0.50 -8.13 0.93
N SER A 218 0.34 -9.12 0.63
CA SER A 218 0.82 -10.06 1.65
C SER A 218 1.88 -9.47 2.57
N GLY A 219 2.45 -8.31 2.24
CA GLY A 219 3.57 -7.70 2.95
C GLY A 219 4.86 -8.54 2.96
N ILE A 220 5.03 -9.43 1.98
CA ILE A 220 6.24 -10.23 1.79
C ILE A 220 7.02 -9.62 0.60
N PRO A 221 8.23 -9.09 0.83
CA PRO A 221 9.08 -8.59 -0.25
C PRO A 221 9.31 -9.65 -1.33
N PHE A 222 9.54 -9.20 -2.56
CA PHE A 222 9.75 -10.09 -3.70
C PHE A 222 10.92 -9.62 -4.56
N ASP A 223 11.53 -10.57 -5.27
CA ASP A 223 12.41 -10.29 -6.40
C ASP A 223 11.75 -10.72 -7.70
N ILE A 224 12.09 -10.03 -8.78
CA ILE A 224 11.76 -10.47 -10.13
C ILE A 224 12.86 -11.39 -10.65
N LEU A 225 12.44 -12.61 -11.03
CA LEU A 225 13.30 -13.62 -11.62
C LEU A 225 12.94 -13.84 -13.09
N THR A 226 13.90 -14.25 -13.88
CA THR A 226 13.71 -14.71 -15.26
C THR A 226 13.81 -16.23 -15.36
N GLU A 227 13.34 -16.79 -16.48
CA GLU A 227 13.54 -18.21 -16.80
C GLU A 227 15.02 -18.64 -16.77
N ASP A 228 15.94 -17.75 -17.12
CA ASP A 228 17.37 -18.03 -17.10
C ASP A 228 17.91 -18.15 -15.66
N ASP A 229 17.35 -17.40 -14.71
CA ASP A 229 17.74 -17.47 -13.29
C ASP A 229 17.44 -18.84 -12.66
N LEU A 230 16.42 -19.56 -13.17
CA LEU A 230 16.10 -20.91 -12.73
C LEU A 230 17.20 -21.94 -13.04
N THR A 231 18.16 -21.58 -13.89
CA THR A 231 19.33 -22.43 -14.17
C THR A 231 20.46 -22.28 -13.14
N ASP A 232 20.37 -21.29 -12.25
CA ASP A 232 21.34 -21.04 -11.18
C ASP A 232 20.74 -21.31 -9.79
N LEU A 233 21.10 -22.46 -9.21
CA LEU A 233 20.66 -22.83 -7.87
C LEU A 233 21.10 -21.81 -6.81
N ASN A 234 22.23 -21.11 -6.97
CA ASN A 234 22.67 -20.13 -5.96
C ASN A 234 21.71 -18.96 -5.82
N LYS A 235 20.96 -18.63 -6.88
CA LYS A 235 19.92 -17.59 -6.81
C LYS A 235 18.68 -18.12 -6.13
N ILE A 236 18.20 -19.28 -6.58
CA ILE A 236 16.91 -19.84 -6.19
C ILE A 236 16.83 -20.16 -4.69
N VAL A 237 17.93 -20.59 -4.08
CA VAL A 237 17.91 -21.09 -2.68
C VAL A 237 17.67 -20.02 -1.62
N ASN A 238 17.68 -18.73 -1.99
CA ASN A 238 17.47 -17.63 -1.06
C ASN A 238 16.00 -17.20 -0.93
N TYR A 239 15.07 -17.95 -1.54
CA TYR A 239 13.63 -17.66 -1.47
C TYR A 239 12.91 -18.73 -0.65
N ASP A 240 11.90 -18.33 0.12
CA ASP A 240 11.01 -19.28 0.80
C ASP A 240 9.99 -19.92 -0.16
N ALA A 241 9.60 -19.18 -1.21
CA ALA A 241 8.69 -19.65 -2.24
C ALA A 241 8.99 -19.03 -3.60
N LEU A 242 8.63 -19.75 -4.66
CA LEU A 242 8.67 -19.28 -6.03
C LEU A 242 7.25 -19.19 -6.60
N VAL A 243 6.95 -18.05 -7.22
CA VAL A 243 5.67 -17.78 -7.85
C VAL A 243 5.83 -17.83 -9.36
N PHE A 244 5.00 -18.63 -10.01
CA PHE A 244 4.97 -18.84 -11.45
C PHE A 244 3.59 -18.47 -11.99
N PRO A 245 3.35 -17.20 -12.38
CA PRO A 245 2.06 -16.73 -12.87
C PRO A 245 1.53 -17.60 -14.02
N SER A 246 2.39 -17.91 -15.00
CA SER A 246 2.20 -18.99 -15.95
C SER A 246 3.56 -19.48 -16.44
N PHE A 247 3.80 -20.79 -16.33
CA PHE A 247 5.08 -21.42 -16.67
C PHE A 247 4.89 -22.74 -17.43
N ARG A 248 4.01 -22.68 -18.44
CA ARG A 248 3.68 -23.82 -19.29
C ARG A 248 4.84 -24.23 -20.21
N ASN A 249 5.50 -23.23 -20.79
CA ASN A 249 6.49 -23.38 -21.86
C ASN A 249 7.90 -23.09 -21.33
N VAL A 250 8.86 -23.91 -21.73
CA VAL A 250 10.27 -23.79 -21.32
C VAL A 250 11.20 -24.09 -22.49
N LYS A 251 12.37 -23.43 -22.54
CA LYS A 251 13.39 -23.78 -23.53
C LYS A 251 13.93 -25.18 -23.27
N THR A 252 13.86 -26.05 -24.28
CA THR A 252 14.33 -27.44 -24.18
C THR A 252 15.80 -27.54 -23.79
N SER A 253 16.63 -26.55 -24.16
CA SER A 253 18.05 -26.48 -23.78
C SER A 253 18.27 -26.20 -22.28
N GLN A 254 17.30 -25.61 -21.59
CA GLN A 254 17.37 -25.26 -20.17
C GLN A 254 16.59 -26.24 -19.28
N LEU A 255 15.66 -27.00 -19.86
CA LEU A 255 14.77 -27.92 -19.16
C LEU A 255 15.50 -28.78 -18.10
N SER A 256 16.56 -29.50 -18.48
CA SER A 256 17.26 -30.38 -17.54
C SER A 256 17.87 -29.64 -16.34
N ALA A 257 18.38 -28.42 -16.54
CA ALA A 257 18.95 -27.61 -15.48
C ALA A 257 17.87 -27.07 -14.54
N ILE A 258 16.78 -26.56 -15.12
CA ILE A 258 15.62 -26.05 -14.37
C ILE A 258 14.99 -27.18 -13.55
N GLU A 259 14.76 -28.36 -14.15
CA GLU A 259 14.18 -29.51 -13.44
C GLU A 259 15.02 -29.89 -12.21
N LYS A 260 16.34 -29.99 -12.40
CA LYS A 260 17.25 -30.35 -11.32
C LYS A 260 17.24 -29.30 -10.21
N ASN A 261 17.28 -28.02 -10.56
CA ASN A 261 17.34 -26.96 -9.56
C ASN A 261 16.01 -26.81 -8.80
N LEU A 262 14.88 -26.98 -9.48
CA LEU A 262 13.57 -27.00 -8.80
C LEU A 262 13.40 -28.23 -7.89
N ASP A 263 13.94 -29.39 -8.27
CA ASP A 263 13.99 -30.53 -7.34
C ASP A 263 14.80 -30.21 -6.10
N ASP A 264 15.99 -29.64 -6.28
CA ASP A 264 16.86 -29.27 -5.16
C ASP A 264 16.15 -28.22 -4.28
N ALA A 265 15.60 -27.17 -4.87
CA ALA A 265 14.83 -26.12 -4.19
C ALA A 265 13.68 -26.71 -3.34
N VAL A 266 12.80 -27.50 -3.94
CA VAL A 266 11.63 -28.06 -3.25
C VAL A 266 12.05 -29.07 -2.19
N TYR A 267 12.87 -30.07 -2.53
CA TYR A 267 13.11 -31.22 -1.66
C TYR A 267 14.28 -31.08 -0.69
N LYS A 268 15.24 -30.18 -0.97
CA LYS A 268 16.41 -29.98 -0.11
C LYS A 268 16.35 -28.68 0.69
N TYR A 269 15.68 -27.65 0.16
CA TYR A 269 15.53 -26.36 0.82
C TYR A 269 14.10 -26.08 1.31
N GLY A 270 13.12 -26.91 0.92
CA GLY A 270 11.73 -26.75 1.36
C GLY A 270 11.00 -25.59 0.68
N ILE A 271 11.50 -25.14 -0.48
CA ILE A 271 10.94 -23.98 -1.20
C ILE A 271 9.58 -24.35 -1.78
N GLY A 272 8.57 -23.55 -1.44
CA GLY A 272 7.20 -23.72 -1.94
C GLY A 272 7.05 -23.27 -3.39
N LEU A 273 6.12 -23.89 -4.14
CA LEU A 273 5.78 -23.47 -5.49
C LEU A 273 4.32 -23.01 -5.56
N ILE A 274 4.10 -21.79 -6.05
CA ILE A 274 2.76 -21.24 -6.29
C ILE A 274 2.60 -21.02 -7.79
N THR A 275 1.64 -21.69 -8.41
CA THR A 275 1.49 -21.66 -9.88
C THR A 275 0.08 -21.94 -10.35
N ALA A 276 -0.19 -21.68 -11.63
CA ALA A 276 -1.46 -21.92 -12.27
C ALA A 276 -1.35 -22.80 -13.51
N GLY A 277 -2.45 -23.51 -13.80
CA GLY A 277 -2.64 -24.24 -15.05
C GLY A 277 -1.59 -25.31 -15.28
N ASP A 278 -1.14 -25.41 -16.53
CA ASP A 278 -0.09 -26.33 -16.94
C ASP A 278 1.29 -25.76 -16.51
N PHE A 279 2.09 -26.59 -15.83
CA PHE A 279 3.42 -26.20 -15.34
C PHE A 279 4.50 -27.14 -15.87
N LEU A 280 5.44 -26.58 -16.65
CA LEU A 280 6.53 -27.30 -17.33
C LEU A 280 6.03 -28.49 -18.18
N THR A 281 5.00 -28.27 -18.99
CA THR A 281 4.40 -29.32 -19.82
C THR A 281 4.79 -29.22 -21.29
N ASN A 282 5.21 -28.04 -21.77
CA ASN A 282 5.46 -27.76 -23.18
C ASN A 282 6.87 -27.19 -23.42
N ASP A 283 7.38 -27.41 -24.62
CA ASP A 283 8.59 -26.76 -25.13
C ASP A 283 8.33 -25.31 -25.57
N GLU A 284 9.39 -24.65 -26.03
CA GLU A 284 9.35 -23.27 -26.49
C GLU A 284 8.48 -23.01 -27.73
N ASN A 285 8.10 -24.06 -28.46
CA ASN A 285 7.25 -24.02 -29.66
C ASN A 285 5.81 -24.48 -29.35
N ASN A 286 5.46 -24.50 -28.06
CA ASN A 286 4.17 -24.94 -27.56
C ASN A 286 3.82 -26.40 -27.85
N GLN A 287 4.81 -27.25 -28.10
CA GLN A 287 4.62 -28.70 -28.23
C GLN A 287 4.76 -29.37 -26.87
N SER A 288 3.95 -30.40 -26.62
CA SER A 288 4.06 -31.20 -25.40
C SER A 288 5.48 -31.78 -25.28
N LEU A 289 6.07 -31.68 -24.08
CA LEU A 289 7.33 -32.33 -23.78
C LEU A 289 7.21 -33.86 -23.94
N PRO A 290 8.28 -34.56 -24.35
CA PRO A 290 8.25 -36.01 -24.57
C PRO A 290 7.85 -36.79 -23.31
N GLY A 291 7.10 -37.88 -23.49
CA GLY A 291 6.65 -38.75 -22.41
C GLY A 291 5.37 -38.25 -21.73
N ASN A 292 5.27 -38.42 -20.42
CA ASN A 292 4.17 -37.84 -19.64
C ASN A 292 4.47 -36.35 -19.38
N ALA A 293 3.79 -35.45 -20.09
CA ALA A 293 3.96 -34.00 -19.94
C ALA A 293 3.75 -33.52 -18.49
N TYR A 294 2.87 -34.18 -17.74
CA TYR A 294 2.51 -33.80 -16.37
C TYR A 294 3.41 -34.40 -15.29
N THR A 295 4.45 -35.16 -15.66
CA THR A 295 5.31 -35.84 -14.67
C THR A 295 5.97 -34.86 -13.70
N ARG A 296 6.27 -33.64 -14.16
CA ARG A 296 6.87 -32.57 -13.33
C ARG A 296 5.90 -32.03 -12.30
N MET A 297 4.64 -31.77 -12.68
CA MET A 297 3.59 -31.37 -11.74
C MET A 297 3.33 -32.44 -10.68
N GLN A 298 3.23 -33.70 -11.11
CA GLN A 298 3.03 -34.84 -10.21
C GLN A 298 4.16 -34.96 -9.19
N ARG A 299 5.38 -34.69 -9.63
CA ARG A 299 6.59 -34.78 -8.82
C ARG A 299 6.82 -33.55 -7.94
N LEU A 300 6.69 -32.32 -8.44
CA LEU A 300 7.03 -31.11 -7.69
C LEU A 300 5.87 -30.63 -6.82
N LEU A 301 4.64 -30.71 -7.35
CA LEU A 301 3.43 -30.14 -6.73
C LEU A 301 2.51 -31.21 -6.12
N ASN A 302 2.74 -32.50 -6.36
CA ASN A 302 1.76 -33.56 -6.08
C ASN A 302 0.39 -33.32 -6.75
N VAL A 303 0.39 -32.68 -7.92
CA VAL A 303 -0.82 -32.38 -8.71
C VAL A 303 -0.77 -33.14 -10.03
N SER A 304 -1.89 -33.75 -10.41
CA SER A 304 -2.06 -34.37 -11.72
C SER A 304 -3.25 -33.79 -12.44
N TYR A 305 -3.16 -33.71 -13.75
CA TYR A 305 -4.33 -33.56 -14.61
C TYR A 305 -5.23 -34.80 -14.45
N THR A 306 -6.52 -34.60 -14.16
CA THR A 306 -7.51 -35.69 -13.96
C THR A 306 -8.52 -35.80 -15.09
N GLY A 307 -8.68 -34.73 -15.86
CA GLY A 307 -9.39 -34.69 -17.14
C GLY A 307 -10.91 -34.79 -17.07
N ASN A 308 -11.58 -33.65 -17.34
CA ASN A 308 -12.83 -33.52 -18.10
C ASN A 308 -12.97 -32.08 -18.62
N THR A 309 -13.18 -31.93 -19.92
CA THR A 309 -13.27 -30.67 -20.70
C THR A 309 -12.00 -29.79 -20.77
N PRO A 310 -10.82 -30.34 -21.14
CA PRO A 310 -9.70 -29.48 -21.52
C PRO A 310 -10.09 -28.56 -22.68
N GLY A 311 -9.63 -27.31 -22.66
CA GLY A 311 -9.55 -26.56 -23.91
C GLY A 311 -10.77 -25.72 -24.29
N VAL A 312 -11.91 -25.86 -23.60
CA VAL A 312 -13.17 -25.26 -24.07
C VAL A 312 -13.63 -24.19 -23.09
N ILE A 313 -13.72 -22.96 -23.60
CA ILE A 313 -14.41 -21.86 -22.93
C ILE A 313 -15.84 -22.31 -22.64
N GLN A 314 -16.19 -22.41 -21.36
CA GLN A 314 -17.54 -22.74 -20.97
C GLN A 314 -18.45 -21.55 -21.30
N ASN A 315 -19.49 -21.79 -22.10
CA ASN A 315 -20.54 -20.80 -22.33
C ASN A 315 -21.54 -20.74 -21.17
N THR A 316 -21.34 -21.56 -20.15
CA THR A 316 -22.12 -21.55 -18.92
C THR A 316 -21.32 -20.82 -17.84
N PRO A 317 -21.95 -19.91 -17.07
CA PRO A 317 -21.28 -19.25 -15.96
C PRO A 317 -20.61 -20.26 -15.03
N THR A 318 -19.36 -19.97 -14.66
CA THR A 318 -18.57 -20.78 -13.74
C THR A 318 -18.38 -20.01 -12.45
N GLN A 319 -18.75 -20.61 -11.33
CA GLN A 319 -18.57 -20.01 -10.01
C GLN A 319 -17.39 -20.67 -9.30
N ILE A 320 -16.56 -19.85 -8.67
CA ILE A 320 -15.50 -20.30 -7.80
C ILE A 320 -16.01 -20.18 -6.38
N ILE A 321 -15.99 -21.30 -5.66
CA ILE A 321 -16.67 -21.44 -4.37
C ILE A 321 -15.64 -21.90 -3.34
N ALA A 322 -15.54 -21.16 -2.23
CA ALA A 322 -14.68 -21.52 -1.11
C ALA A 322 -15.10 -22.87 -0.52
N ASN A 323 -14.13 -23.76 -0.30
CA ASN A 323 -14.37 -25.15 0.12
C ASN A 323 -13.75 -25.44 1.50
N ASP A 324 -12.44 -25.41 1.64
CA ASP A 324 -11.76 -25.67 2.93
C ASP A 324 -11.34 -24.36 3.62
N VAL A 325 -12.30 -23.69 4.23
CA VAL A 325 -12.10 -22.44 4.99
C VAL A 325 -11.43 -22.64 6.35
N THR A 326 -11.11 -23.89 6.71
CA THR A 326 -10.28 -24.18 7.90
C THR A 326 -8.78 -24.13 7.59
N HIS A 327 -8.44 -24.12 6.30
CA HIS A 327 -7.08 -23.94 5.84
C HIS A 327 -6.69 -22.44 5.91
N PRO A 328 -5.45 -22.09 6.34
CA PRO A 328 -5.02 -20.70 6.46
C PRO A 328 -5.18 -19.87 5.17
N VAL A 329 -5.02 -20.51 4.00
CA VAL A 329 -5.17 -19.86 2.68
C VAL A 329 -6.60 -19.44 2.35
N MET A 330 -7.59 -19.89 3.12
CA MET A 330 -9.00 -19.58 2.91
C MET A 330 -9.65 -19.07 4.20
N GLN A 331 -8.87 -18.64 5.19
CA GLN A 331 -9.36 -18.36 6.54
C GLN A 331 -10.28 -17.13 6.58
N ASN A 332 -10.14 -16.22 5.62
CA ASN A 332 -10.97 -15.03 5.49
C ASN A 332 -12.27 -15.27 4.70
N TYR A 333 -12.45 -16.46 4.14
CA TYR A 333 -13.66 -16.82 3.39
C TYR A 333 -14.68 -17.58 4.24
N ALA A 334 -15.96 -17.41 3.93
CA ALA A 334 -17.02 -18.24 4.49
C ALA A 334 -17.20 -19.56 3.72
N SER A 335 -17.54 -20.63 4.43
CA SER A 335 -17.78 -21.95 3.81
C SER A 335 -18.89 -21.86 2.75
N GLY A 336 -18.58 -22.19 1.50
CA GLY A 336 -19.54 -22.13 0.39
C GLY A 336 -19.75 -20.72 -0.18
N GLU A 337 -18.96 -19.73 0.24
CA GLU A 337 -18.96 -18.40 -0.35
C GLU A 337 -18.55 -18.44 -1.83
N VAL A 338 -19.22 -17.66 -2.67
CA VAL A 338 -18.83 -17.46 -4.06
C VAL A 338 -17.72 -16.43 -4.10
N ILE A 339 -16.48 -16.89 -4.32
CA ILE A 339 -15.29 -16.05 -4.46
C ILE A 339 -15.42 -15.15 -5.68
N ARG A 340 -15.78 -15.75 -6.83
CA ARG A 340 -16.04 -15.02 -8.06
C ARG A 340 -16.94 -15.82 -9.00
N SER A 341 -17.72 -15.11 -9.81
CA SER A 341 -18.44 -15.66 -10.95
C SER A 341 -17.80 -15.19 -12.26
N TYR A 342 -17.53 -16.12 -13.17
CA TYR A 342 -17.02 -15.84 -14.51
C TYR A 342 -18.08 -16.23 -15.53
N ASP A 343 -18.44 -15.30 -16.44
CA ASP A 343 -19.41 -15.58 -17.51
C ASP A 343 -18.90 -16.63 -18.50
N LYS A 344 -17.59 -16.58 -18.77
CA LYS A 344 -16.86 -17.50 -19.63
C LYS A 344 -15.51 -17.78 -19.03
N LEU A 345 -15.25 -19.04 -18.69
CA LEU A 345 -13.98 -19.46 -18.11
C LEU A 345 -13.43 -20.68 -18.86
N PHE A 346 -12.11 -20.71 -18.98
CA PHE A 346 -11.40 -21.91 -19.40
C PHE A 346 -11.24 -22.84 -18.19
N VAL A 347 -11.84 -24.02 -18.25
CA VAL A 347 -11.94 -24.93 -17.10
C VAL A 347 -10.96 -26.08 -17.30
N ASN A 348 -10.00 -26.21 -16.39
CA ASN A 348 -9.12 -27.38 -16.31
C ASN A 348 -9.43 -28.19 -15.06
N GLU A 349 -9.32 -29.52 -15.16
CA GLU A 349 -9.52 -30.41 -14.03
C GLU A 349 -8.18 -30.98 -13.57
N TYR A 350 -7.77 -30.55 -12.37
CA TYR A 350 -6.60 -31.07 -11.67
C TYR A 350 -7.03 -31.71 -10.35
N GLY A 351 -6.21 -32.62 -9.85
CA GLY A 351 -6.41 -33.26 -8.55
C GLY A 351 -5.10 -33.68 -7.93
N VAL A 352 -5.19 -34.08 -6.66
CA VAL A 352 -4.06 -34.62 -5.89
C VAL A 352 -3.58 -35.91 -6.55
N TYR A 353 -2.31 -35.98 -6.94
CA TYR A 353 -1.73 -37.13 -7.63
C TYR A 353 -1.57 -38.34 -6.71
N ASN A 354 -1.00 -38.15 -5.52
CA ASN A 354 -0.83 -39.20 -4.52
C ASN A 354 -1.28 -38.75 -3.12
N ASN A 355 -1.78 -39.69 -2.33
CA ASN A 355 -2.14 -39.46 -0.93
C ASN A 355 -1.00 -39.84 0.04
N GLN A 356 0.25 -39.92 -0.45
CA GLN A 356 1.40 -40.28 0.38
C GLN A 356 1.90 -39.08 1.19
N PHE A 357 1.62 -37.85 0.73
CA PHE A 357 1.90 -36.64 1.46
C PHE A 357 0.76 -36.30 2.42
N ASN A 358 1.08 -35.95 3.66
CA ASN A 358 0.13 -35.88 4.78
C ASN A 358 -0.68 -34.57 4.85
N GLN A 359 -0.57 -33.66 3.88
CA GLN A 359 -1.27 -32.36 3.87
C GLN A 359 -1.68 -31.95 2.45
N ASN A 360 -2.80 -32.49 1.96
CA ASN A 360 -3.41 -32.03 0.71
C ASN A 360 -4.83 -31.52 1.00
N SER A 361 -5.19 -30.36 0.46
CA SER A 361 -6.53 -29.80 0.59
C SER A 361 -7.02 -29.19 -0.74
N VAL A 362 -8.32 -29.34 -1.00
CA VAL A 362 -9.02 -28.61 -2.05
C VAL A 362 -9.58 -27.34 -1.40
N LEU A 363 -8.91 -26.21 -1.63
CA LEU A 363 -9.21 -24.94 -0.99
C LEU A 363 -10.48 -24.30 -1.56
N ALA A 364 -10.64 -24.36 -2.88
CA ALA A 364 -11.82 -23.87 -3.59
C ALA A 364 -12.22 -24.81 -4.72
N ASN A 365 -13.51 -24.82 -5.04
CA ASN A 365 -14.07 -25.57 -6.16
C ASN A 365 -14.53 -24.63 -7.28
N GLN A 366 -14.30 -25.00 -8.53
CA GLN A 366 -15.01 -24.44 -9.68
C GLN A 366 -16.28 -25.26 -9.92
N GLN A 367 -17.44 -24.60 -9.87
CA GLN A 367 -18.73 -25.21 -10.13
C GLN A 367 -19.16 -24.95 -11.58
N VAL A 368 -19.29 -26.02 -12.36
CA VAL A 368 -19.69 -25.98 -13.77
C VAL A 368 -20.85 -26.94 -13.98
N ASN A 369 -22.00 -26.44 -14.46
CA ASN A 369 -23.21 -27.24 -14.67
C ASN A 369 -23.64 -28.05 -13.42
N GLY A 370 -23.43 -27.49 -12.23
CA GLY A 370 -23.75 -28.15 -10.96
C GLY A 370 -22.80 -29.27 -10.54
N GLN A 371 -21.67 -29.46 -11.23
CA GLN A 371 -20.57 -30.33 -10.83
C GLN A 371 -19.43 -29.50 -10.25
N ASN A 372 -18.78 -30.00 -9.20
CA ASN A 372 -17.63 -29.35 -8.58
C ASN A 372 -16.34 -30.01 -9.05
N TYR A 373 -15.39 -29.19 -9.43
CA TYR A 373 -14.01 -29.59 -9.73
C TYR A 373 -13.06 -28.75 -8.89
N SER A 374 -11.84 -29.23 -8.66
CA SER A 374 -10.86 -28.48 -7.88
C SER A 374 -10.41 -27.23 -8.65
N ALA A 375 -10.55 -26.07 -8.03
CA ALA A 375 -10.08 -24.79 -8.56
C ALA A 375 -8.75 -24.38 -7.94
N VAL A 376 -8.60 -24.57 -6.63
CA VAL A 376 -7.39 -24.24 -5.89
C VAL A 376 -7.01 -25.43 -5.00
N LEU A 377 -5.77 -25.89 -5.13
CA LEU A 377 -5.21 -27.03 -4.41
C LEU A 377 -4.03 -26.57 -3.56
N ALA A 378 -4.05 -26.87 -2.27
CA ALA A 378 -2.86 -26.79 -1.43
C ALA A 378 -2.28 -28.19 -1.23
N THR A 379 -0.98 -28.33 -1.42
CA THR A 379 -0.24 -29.58 -1.18
C THR A 379 1.06 -29.28 -0.44
N GLN A 380 1.63 -30.30 0.19
CA GLN A 380 2.97 -30.20 0.75
C GLN A 380 3.82 -31.38 0.29
N THR A 381 4.83 -31.09 -0.52
CA THR A 381 5.82 -32.08 -0.99
C THR A 381 7.10 -31.92 -0.16
N GLY A 382 8.15 -31.32 -0.73
CA GLY A 382 9.25 -30.78 0.04
C GLY A 382 8.92 -29.38 0.58
N GLY A 383 8.33 -28.53 -0.26
CA GLY A 383 7.78 -27.22 0.11
C GLY A 383 6.25 -27.20 0.17
N ARG A 384 5.70 -26.07 0.64
CA ARG A 384 4.27 -25.77 0.67
C ARG A 384 3.84 -25.20 -0.69
N ASN A 385 2.97 -25.89 -1.40
CA ASN A 385 2.59 -25.53 -2.76
C ASN A 385 1.11 -25.14 -2.84
N VAL A 386 0.81 -24.17 -3.69
CA VAL A 386 -0.57 -23.82 -4.06
C VAL A 386 -0.69 -23.82 -5.58
N HIS A 387 -1.65 -24.60 -6.09
CA HIS A 387 -1.92 -24.72 -7.52
C HIS A 387 -3.32 -24.20 -7.84
N PHE A 388 -3.40 -23.30 -8.80
CA PHE A 388 -4.63 -22.77 -9.37
C PHE A 388 -4.96 -23.49 -10.68
N SER A 389 -6.21 -23.90 -10.91
CA SER A 389 -6.57 -24.65 -12.12
C SER A 389 -6.45 -23.83 -13.41
N SER A 390 -6.42 -22.50 -13.32
CA SER A 390 -6.21 -21.60 -14.45
C SER A 390 -5.59 -20.28 -14.01
N GLU A 391 -4.92 -19.62 -14.95
CA GLU A 391 -4.33 -18.31 -14.77
C GLU A 391 -5.36 -17.24 -14.40
N SER A 392 -6.61 -17.35 -14.88
CA SER A 392 -7.72 -16.46 -14.50
C SER A 392 -8.08 -16.50 -13.03
N LEU A 393 -7.83 -17.63 -12.35
CA LEU A 393 -8.03 -17.76 -10.90
C LEU A 393 -6.85 -17.18 -10.14
N MET A 394 -5.62 -17.46 -10.60
CA MET A 394 -4.43 -16.91 -9.98
C MET A 394 -4.41 -15.38 -10.05
N GLY A 395 -4.84 -14.80 -11.18
CA GLY A 395 -4.98 -13.34 -11.31
C GLY A 395 -6.23 -12.74 -10.66
N ASP A 396 -6.96 -13.47 -9.81
CA ASP A 396 -7.95 -12.85 -8.93
C ASP A 396 -7.25 -12.02 -7.84
N ASN A 397 -7.84 -10.91 -7.42
CA ASN A 397 -7.24 -9.96 -6.47
C ASN A 397 -6.97 -10.53 -5.07
N ASN A 398 -7.64 -11.61 -4.64
CA ASN A 398 -7.65 -12.03 -3.23
C ASN A 398 -7.35 -13.52 -3.01
N LEU A 399 -6.78 -14.21 -4.00
CA LEU A 399 -6.56 -15.66 -3.93
C LEU A 399 -5.10 -16.08 -3.64
N VAL A 400 -4.12 -15.22 -3.92
CA VAL A 400 -2.69 -15.56 -3.83
C VAL A 400 -2.05 -15.01 -2.56
N TRP A 401 -2.46 -13.84 -2.05
CA TRP A 401 -1.75 -13.23 -0.91
C TRP A 401 -1.75 -14.12 0.35
N GLU A 402 -2.86 -14.81 0.67
CA GLU A 402 -2.89 -15.77 1.79
C GLU A 402 -2.07 -17.05 1.48
N ALA A 403 -2.00 -17.44 0.20
CA ALA A 403 -1.13 -18.53 -0.24
C ALA A 403 0.34 -18.19 -0.01
N LEU A 404 0.75 -16.95 -0.24
CA LEU A 404 2.11 -16.46 0.05
C LEU A 404 2.42 -16.50 1.54
N GLN A 405 1.54 -15.93 2.36
CA GLN A 405 1.69 -15.97 3.83
C GLN A 405 1.80 -17.40 4.35
N TRP A 406 0.95 -18.31 3.88
CA TRP A 406 1.04 -19.72 4.26
C TRP A 406 2.32 -20.38 3.77
N ALA A 407 2.71 -20.17 2.50
CA ALA A 407 3.91 -20.76 1.92
C ALA A 407 5.19 -20.31 2.65
N VAL A 408 5.26 -19.05 3.08
CA VAL A 408 6.45 -18.46 3.71
C VAL A 408 6.48 -18.66 5.24
N LEU A 409 5.37 -18.43 5.96
CA LEU A 409 5.38 -18.31 7.43
C LEU A 409 4.89 -19.52 8.23
N ASP A 410 4.35 -20.59 7.62
CA ASP A 410 3.95 -21.82 8.33
C ASP A 410 2.99 -21.68 9.54
N LYS A 411 1.88 -20.95 9.37
CA LYS A 411 0.87 -20.72 10.44
C LYS A 411 1.40 -20.05 11.71
N GLN A 412 2.54 -19.36 11.64
CA GLN A 412 2.94 -18.40 12.66
C GLN A 412 2.07 -17.14 12.56
N PRO A 413 1.96 -16.32 13.63
CA PRO A 413 1.28 -15.03 13.54
C PRO A 413 1.81 -14.27 12.32
N GLY A 414 0.93 -13.91 11.40
CA GLY A 414 1.32 -13.20 10.19
C GLY A 414 2.10 -11.92 10.53
N VAL A 415 3.23 -11.70 9.88
CA VAL A 415 3.94 -10.41 9.92
C VAL A 415 3.99 -9.91 8.48
N ARG A 416 3.58 -8.66 8.29
CA ARG A 416 3.47 -8.04 6.97
C ARG A 416 4.14 -6.69 6.98
N LEU A 417 5.03 -6.47 6.02
CA LEU A 417 5.51 -5.13 5.69
C LEU A 417 4.46 -4.47 4.77
N ASN A 418 3.61 -3.62 5.31
CA ASN A 418 2.58 -2.93 4.55
C ASN A 418 3.11 -1.61 3.99
N MET A 419 2.70 -1.24 2.77
CA MET A 419 3.11 0.03 2.14
C MET A 419 2.41 1.25 2.72
N SER A 420 1.44 1.02 3.60
CA SER A 420 0.71 1.99 4.41
C SER A 420 0.64 1.53 5.86
N ARG A 421 0.24 2.46 6.74
CA ARG A 421 -0.23 2.18 8.11
C ARG A 421 -1.76 2.11 8.16
N GLU A 422 -2.43 2.56 7.10
CA GLU A 422 -3.88 2.55 6.95
C GLU A 422 -4.37 1.19 6.44
N ALA A 423 -5.69 0.98 6.46
CA ALA A 423 -6.28 -0.29 6.07
C ALA A 423 -6.17 -0.58 4.56
N SER A 424 -5.91 0.44 3.74
CA SER A 424 -5.84 0.31 2.27
C SER A 424 -5.18 1.54 1.64
N ILE A 425 -4.81 1.43 0.36
CA ILE A 425 -4.28 2.52 -0.45
C ILE A 425 -5.25 2.84 -1.58
N PHE A 426 -5.51 4.12 -1.83
CA PHE A 426 -6.42 4.60 -2.85
C PHE A 426 -5.72 5.59 -3.79
N LEU A 427 -5.46 5.15 -5.01
CA LEU A 427 -4.96 5.97 -6.11
C LEU A 427 -6.13 6.52 -6.93
N SER A 428 -6.28 7.84 -6.93
CA SER A 428 -7.19 8.55 -7.83
C SER A 428 -6.46 8.96 -9.10
N ARG A 429 -7.01 8.60 -10.26
CA ARG A 429 -6.59 9.10 -11.58
C ARG A 429 -7.69 10.01 -12.14
N THR A 430 -7.33 11.24 -12.44
CA THR A 430 -8.19 12.19 -13.14
C THR A 430 -7.68 12.40 -14.55
N ASP A 431 -8.47 12.00 -15.54
CA ASP A 431 -8.24 12.35 -16.95
C ASP A 431 -8.82 13.75 -17.19
N MET A 432 -7.94 14.75 -17.35
CA MET A 432 -8.32 16.17 -17.45
C MET A 432 -8.67 16.53 -18.91
N ASP A 433 -9.67 15.87 -19.49
CA ASP A 433 -10.00 15.99 -20.92
C ASP A 433 -10.29 17.44 -21.33
N GLN A 434 -10.80 18.27 -20.42
CA GLN A 434 -11.16 19.66 -20.70
C GLN A 434 -9.95 20.61 -20.67
N SER A 435 -8.78 20.17 -20.18
CA SER A 435 -7.56 20.99 -20.02
C SER A 435 -6.93 21.54 -21.32
N ALA A 436 -7.29 20.98 -22.48
CA ALA A 436 -6.83 21.46 -23.78
C ALA A 436 -7.76 22.51 -24.40
N PHE A 437 -8.96 22.75 -23.88
CA PHE A 437 -9.92 23.67 -24.48
C PHE A 437 -10.02 24.94 -23.65
N ALA A 438 -9.39 26.03 -24.12
CA ALA A 438 -9.31 27.28 -23.35
C ALA A 438 -10.68 27.83 -22.90
N GLU A 439 -11.76 27.59 -23.67
CA GLU A 439 -13.13 27.99 -23.31
C GLU A 439 -13.78 27.10 -22.23
N GLU A 440 -13.37 25.84 -22.10
CA GLU A 440 -13.92 24.87 -21.14
C GLU A 440 -13.17 24.89 -19.80
N VAL A 441 -11.85 25.10 -19.85
CA VAL A 441 -10.95 25.19 -18.68
C VAL A 441 -11.50 26.14 -17.62
N THR A 442 -11.88 27.36 -17.99
CA THR A 442 -12.37 28.37 -17.02
C THR A 442 -13.63 27.95 -16.24
N VAL A 443 -14.40 26.98 -16.74
CA VAL A 443 -15.60 26.48 -16.06
C VAL A 443 -15.27 25.27 -15.19
N VAL A 444 -14.43 24.37 -15.69
CA VAL A 444 -14.12 23.10 -15.04
C VAL A 444 -13.04 23.25 -13.99
N ASP A 445 -11.94 23.94 -14.29
CA ASP A 445 -10.80 24.03 -13.37
C ASP A 445 -11.10 24.94 -12.16
N ASP A 446 -11.89 26.01 -12.32
CA ASP A 446 -12.36 26.81 -11.18
C ASP A 446 -13.29 25.99 -10.26
N GLY A 447 -14.25 25.25 -10.83
CA GLY A 447 -15.20 24.45 -10.05
C GLY A 447 -14.60 23.19 -9.45
N LEU A 448 -13.61 22.59 -10.12
CA LEU A 448 -12.92 21.40 -9.65
C LEU A 448 -11.99 21.73 -8.48
N LEU A 449 -11.31 22.88 -8.50
CA LEU A 449 -10.49 23.33 -7.38
C LEU A 449 -11.28 23.36 -6.07
N ASP A 450 -12.44 24.02 -6.06
CA ASP A 450 -13.32 24.11 -4.88
C ASP A 450 -13.69 22.71 -4.34
N ILE A 451 -13.95 21.77 -5.25
CA ILE A 451 -14.28 20.37 -4.90
C ILE A 451 -13.07 19.65 -4.30
N LEU A 452 -11.89 19.82 -4.90
CA LEU A 452 -10.64 19.22 -4.41
C LEU A 452 -10.25 19.79 -3.03
N GLU A 453 -10.43 21.09 -2.80
CA GLU A 453 -10.22 21.73 -1.50
C GLU A 453 -11.14 21.12 -0.44
N GLN A 454 -12.44 20.99 -0.76
CA GLN A 454 -13.41 20.37 0.14
C GLN A 454 -13.08 18.91 0.43
N TRP A 455 -12.66 18.13 -0.57
CA TRP A 455 -12.27 16.72 -0.36
C TRP A 455 -10.97 16.60 0.42
N LYS A 456 -9.98 17.47 0.16
CA LYS A 456 -8.73 17.54 0.92
C LYS A 456 -9.01 17.84 2.38
N GLN A 457 -9.86 18.81 2.67
CA GLN A 457 -10.18 19.15 4.05
C GLN A 457 -10.93 18.03 4.78
N ASN A 458 -11.98 17.50 4.17
CA ASN A 458 -12.87 16.55 4.85
C ASN A 458 -12.27 15.15 5.00
N TYR A 459 -11.40 14.75 4.06
CA TYR A 459 -10.94 13.36 3.93
C TYR A 459 -9.44 13.21 3.71
N ASN A 460 -8.68 14.32 3.73
CA ASN A 460 -7.27 14.37 3.31
C ASN A 460 -7.06 13.78 1.89
N PHE A 461 -8.05 13.96 1.01
CA PHE A 461 -7.99 13.45 -0.36
C PHE A 461 -6.88 14.13 -1.16
N VAL A 462 -6.18 13.32 -1.94
CA VAL A 462 -5.27 13.75 -3.02
C VAL A 462 -5.46 12.82 -4.22
N GLY A 463 -5.18 13.32 -5.42
CA GLY A 463 -5.20 12.54 -6.65
C GLY A 463 -4.12 12.94 -7.64
N SER A 464 -4.03 12.19 -8.73
CA SER A 464 -3.16 12.50 -9.87
C SER A 464 -4.00 13.01 -11.02
N ASN A 465 -3.80 14.28 -11.39
CA ASN A 465 -4.48 14.96 -12.48
C ASN A 465 -3.58 14.98 -13.71
N TYR A 466 -4.02 14.35 -14.79
CA TYR A 466 -3.22 14.22 -16.01
C TYR A 466 -3.76 15.16 -17.09
N ILE A 467 -2.94 16.11 -17.53
CA ILE A 467 -3.37 17.19 -18.44
C ILE A 467 -2.97 16.93 -19.89
N ASN A 468 -3.85 17.31 -20.81
CA ASN A 468 -3.59 17.33 -22.25
C ASN A 468 -3.42 18.75 -22.75
N LEU A 469 -2.47 18.96 -23.68
CA LEU A 469 -2.04 20.30 -24.07
C LEU A 469 -2.81 20.94 -25.23
N GLY A 470 -3.33 20.14 -26.16
CA GLY A 470 -3.94 20.63 -27.39
C GLY A 470 -2.92 21.16 -28.41
N ASN A 471 -3.10 20.85 -29.71
CA ASN A 471 -2.19 21.26 -30.77
C ASN A 471 -2.87 22.05 -31.91
N ASN A 472 -4.07 22.55 -31.69
CA ASN A 472 -4.90 23.17 -32.71
C ASN A 472 -5.51 24.48 -32.21
N PRO A 473 -4.68 25.52 -32.02
CA PRO A 473 -5.10 26.79 -31.43
C PRO A 473 -6.16 27.53 -32.25
N ASP A 474 -6.25 27.27 -33.56
CA ASP A 474 -7.29 27.83 -34.42
C ASP A 474 -8.71 27.33 -34.03
N ASN A 475 -8.80 26.20 -33.33
CA ASN A 475 -10.02 25.63 -32.79
C ASN A 475 -10.20 25.87 -31.28
N GLY A 476 -9.29 26.61 -30.63
CA GLY A 476 -9.27 26.74 -29.17
C GLY A 476 -8.67 25.55 -28.43
N GLU A 477 -8.10 24.58 -29.14
CA GLU A 477 -7.43 23.40 -28.59
C GLU A 477 -5.96 23.73 -28.23
N TYR A 478 -5.77 24.43 -27.11
CA TYR A 478 -4.50 24.65 -26.44
C TYR A 478 -4.73 24.92 -24.94
N THR A 479 -3.79 24.51 -24.09
CA THR A 479 -3.76 24.90 -22.66
C THR A 479 -3.39 26.37 -22.53
N ASP A 480 -4.26 27.15 -21.90
CA ASP A 480 -3.99 28.53 -21.51
C ASP A 480 -3.24 28.55 -20.17
N TRP A 481 -1.92 28.75 -20.22
CA TRP A 481 -1.07 28.75 -19.02
C TRP A 481 -1.23 29.98 -18.13
N GLU A 482 -1.80 31.08 -18.63
CA GLU A 482 -2.09 32.26 -17.80
C GLU A 482 -3.28 31.99 -16.86
N VAL A 483 -4.20 31.11 -17.28
CA VAL A 483 -5.35 30.65 -16.48
C VAL A 483 -5.02 29.37 -15.71
N SER A 484 -4.59 28.33 -16.42
CA SER A 484 -4.43 26.98 -15.85
C SER A 484 -3.20 26.86 -14.96
N GLY A 485 -2.14 27.64 -15.24
CA GLY A 485 -0.89 27.58 -14.48
C GLY A 485 -1.08 27.84 -12.98
N PRO A 486 -1.69 28.97 -12.59
CA PRO A 486 -2.03 29.26 -11.19
C PRO A 486 -2.93 28.21 -10.53
N ILE A 487 -3.91 27.66 -11.25
CA ILE A 487 -4.81 26.63 -10.70
C ILE A 487 -4.05 25.31 -10.46
N TYR A 488 -3.21 24.89 -11.41
CA TYR A 488 -2.38 23.69 -11.24
C TYR A 488 -1.33 23.87 -10.14
N GLN A 489 -0.84 25.09 -9.91
CA GLN A 489 -0.04 25.39 -8.72
C GLN A 489 -0.85 25.14 -7.44
N GLN A 490 -2.10 25.58 -7.36
CA GLN A 490 -2.96 25.32 -6.20
C GLN A 490 -3.27 23.83 -6.03
N TYR A 491 -3.46 23.06 -7.12
CA TYR A 491 -3.59 21.60 -7.03
C TYR A 491 -2.35 20.97 -6.37
N LEU A 492 -1.15 21.41 -6.76
CA LEU A 492 0.12 20.96 -6.18
C LEU A 492 0.26 21.39 -4.70
N GLU A 493 -0.19 22.61 -4.34
CA GLU A 493 -0.20 23.10 -2.95
C GLU A 493 -1.16 22.30 -2.06
N LEU A 494 -2.26 21.77 -2.61
CA LEU A 494 -3.15 20.81 -1.94
C LEU A 494 -2.54 19.40 -1.82
N GLY A 495 -1.37 19.16 -2.41
CA GLY A 495 -0.67 17.88 -2.40
C GLY A 495 -1.11 16.90 -3.47
N ASN A 496 -1.88 17.35 -4.48
CA ASN A 496 -2.18 16.56 -5.67
C ASN A 496 -0.96 16.47 -6.60
N GLU A 497 -1.02 15.55 -7.54
CA GLU A 497 -0.01 15.41 -8.58
C GLU A 497 -0.52 15.95 -9.93
N ILE A 498 0.39 16.56 -10.70
CA ILE A 498 0.17 16.87 -12.11
C ILE A 498 1.04 15.95 -12.99
N GLY A 499 0.40 15.23 -13.90
CA GLY A 499 1.04 14.39 -14.91
C GLY A 499 0.61 14.75 -16.34
N THR A 500 1.15 14.03 -17.34
CA THR A 500 0.74 14.22 -18.74
C THR A 500 -0.34 13.22 -19.15
N HIS A 501 -1.39 13.70 -19.82
CA HIS A 501 -2.40 12.88 -20.51
C HIS A 501 -2.22 12.94 -22.03
N SER A 502 -0.97 12.94 -22.48
CA SER A 502 -0.51 13.18 -23.86
C SER A 502 -0.56 14.65 -24.29
N TYR A 503 -0.22 14.92 -25.56
CA TYR A 503 -0.24 16.26 -26.13
C TYR A 503 -1.63 16.52 -26.72
N THR A 504 -2.15 15.60 -27.54
CA THR A 504 -3.33 15.82 -28.38
C THR A 504 -4.56 15.03 -27.97
N HIS A 505 -4.45 14.20 -26.93
CA HIS A 505 -5.49 13.25 -26.54
C HIS A 505 -5.91 12.32 -27.70
N PRO A 506 -5.02 11.44 -28.18
CA PRO A 506 -5.31 10.57 -29.32
C PRO A 506 -6.30 9.44 -28.99
N ASP A 507 -7.38 9.32 -29.78
CA ASP A 507 -8.35 8.22 -29.69
C ASP A 507 -7.72 6.81 -29.86
N TYR A 508 -6.63 6.73 -30.63
CA TYR A 508 -5.99 5.49 -31.06
C TYR A 508 -4.50 5.44 -30.73
N THR A 509 -4.15 5.66 -29.47
CA THR A 509 -2.77 5.55 -28.95
C THR A 509 -2.09 4.24 -29.36
N ASN A 510 -2.85 3.15 -29.42
CA ASN A 510 -2.39 1.83 -29.85
C ASN A 510 -1.87 1.73 -31.30
N THR A 511 -2.07 2.75 -32.13
CA THR A 511 -1.63 2.77 -33.54
C THR A 511 -0.46 3.73 -33.81
N LEU A 512 -0.02 4.47 -32.80
CA LEU A 512 1.01 5.49 -32.94
C LEU A 512 2.39 4.87 -33.15
N THR A 513 3.21 5.54 -33.97
CA THR A 513 4.62 5.21 -34.16
C THR A 513 5.47 5.71 -32.97
N PRO A 514 6.70 5.20 -32.77
CA PRO A 514 7.59 5.70 -31.72
C PRO A 514 7.80 7.22 -31.73
N ALA A 515 7.97 7.83 -32.91
CA ALA A 515 8.12 9.28 -33.03
C ALA A 515 6.84 10.05 -32.66
N GLN A 516 5.67 9.47 -32.88
CA GLN A 516 4.41 10.06 -32.43
C GLN A 516 4.24 9.90 -30.92
N LEU A 517 4.59 8.75 -30.34
CA LEU A 517 4.55 8.55 -28.89
C LEU A 517 5.52 9.49 -28.16
N GLU A 518 6.70 9.73 -28.70
CA GLU A 518 7.62 10.75 -28.19
C GLU A 518 6.97 12.14 -28.20
N PHE A 519 6.36 12.54 -29.31
CA PHE A 519 5.64 13.81 -29.41
C PHE A 519 4.50 13.89 -28.39
N GLU A 520 3.69 12.84 -28.28
CA GLU A 520 2.55 12.81 -27.38
C GLU A 520 2.96 12.88 -25.91
N PHE A 521 3.97 12.14 -25.47
CA PHE A 521 4.27 12.00 -24.04
C PHE A 521 5.50 12.78 -23.59
N ASN A 522 6.61 12.73 -24.34
CA ASN A 522 7.86 13.37 -23.92
C ASN A 522 7.83 14.89 -24.16
N GLN A 523 7.28 15.33 -25.29
CA GLN A 523 7.15 16.78 -25.54
C GLN A 523 6.07 17.39 -24.65
N SER A 524 4.94 16.68 -24.45
CA SER A 524 3.91 17.11 -23.49
C SER A 524 4.49 17.25 -22.08
N LYS A 525 5.20 16.21 -21.59
CA LYS A 525 5.95 16.27 -20.34
C LYS A 525 6.84 17.51 -20.24
N SER A 526 7.64 17.78 -21.28
CA SER A 526 8.61 18.87 -21.27
C SER A 526 7.93 20.24 -21.16
N ILE A 527 6.82 20.45 -21.87
CA ILE A 527 6.07 21.72 -21.82
C ILE A 527 5.44 21.92 -20.45
N ILE A 528 4.82 20.88 -19.88
CA ILE A 528 4.20 20.98 -18.54
C ILE A 528 5.28 21.26 -17.49
N GLN A 529 6.40 20.54 -17.55
CA GLN A 529 7.56 20.72 -16.69
C GLN A 529 8.11 22.15 -16.76
N ASP A 530 8.25 22.70 -17.96
CA ASP A 530 8.83 24.04 -18.17
C ASP A 530 7.89 25.15 -17.68
N ASN A 531 6.57 25.01 -17.86
CA ASN A 531 5.61 26.02 -17.42
C ASN A 531 5.37 25.96 -15.91
N LEU A 532 5.07 24.78 -15.35
CA LEU A 532 4.84 24.65 -13.91
C LEU A 532 6.13 24.80 -13.10
N GLY A 533 7.30 24.43 -13.64
CA GLY A 533 8.58 24.64 -12.98
C GLY A 533 8.96 26.12 -12.80
N GLN A 534 8.32 27.04 -13.53
CA GLN A 534 8.46 28.48 -13.30
C GLN A 534 7.61 28.98 -12.12
N LEU A 535 6.49 28.31 -11.84
CA LEU A 535 5.54 28.66 -10.78
C LEU A 535 5.86 27.94 -9.46
N VAL A 536 6.25 26.67 -9.55
CA VAL A 536 6.53 25.77 -8.43
C VAL A 536 7.99 25.32 -8.49
N PRO A 537 8.90 25.99 -7.76
CA PRO A 537 10.31 25.62 -7.75
C PRO A 537 10.53 24.17 -7.33
N GLY A 538 11.26 23.42 -8.16
CA GLY A 538 11.55 22.00 -7.89
C GLY A 538 10.47 21.02 -8.37
N PHE A 539 9.37 21.49 -8.96
CA PHE A 539 8.37 20.64 -9.59
C PHE A 539 9.03 19.63 -10.55
N THR A 540 8.61 18.37 -10.50
CA THR A 540 9.09 17.32 -11.38
C THR A 540 7.92 16.48 -11.89
N LEU A 541 7.72 16.43 -13.20
CA LEU A 541 6.70 15.57 -13.80
C LEU A 541 7.23 14.14 -13.95
N THR A 542 6.59 13.21 -13.25
CA THR A 542 7.04 11.80 -13.19
C THR A 542 6.09 10.81 -13.87
N GLY A 543 4.80 11.14 -13.95
CA GLY A 543 3.73 10.20 -14.37
C GLY A 543 2.94 10.59 -15.61
N SER A 544 2.21 9.61 -16.14
CA SER A 544 1.24 9.81 -17.22
C SER A 544 0.05 8.86 -17.14
N ALA A 545 -1.11 9.34 -17.56
CA ALA A 545 -2.25 8.53 -17.93
C ALA A 545 -2.30 8.34 -19.45
N ILE A 546 -2.51 7.11 -19.92
CA ILE A 546 -2.60 6.81 -21.36
C ILE A 546 -4.05 7.03 -21.83
N PRO A 547 -4.30 7.95 -22.79
CA PRO A 547 -5.64 8.20 -23.33
C PRO A 547 -6.02 7.17 -24.41
N GLY A 548 -7.33 7.12 -24.68
CA GLY A 548 -7.90 6.41 -25.81
C GLY A 548 -7.95 4.89 -25.67
N ASN A 549 -7.91 4.20 -26.81
CA ASN A 549 -8.09 2.75 -26.85
C ASN A 549 -7.00 1.97 -26.09
N PRO A 550 -7.33 0.77 -25.55
CA PRO A 550 -6.36 -0.09 -24.87
C PRO A 550 -5.08 -0.26 -25.66
N GLU A 551 -3.98 0.10 -25.03
CA GLU A 551 -2.66 0.16 -25.61
C GLU A 551 -1.97 -1.22 -25.57
N PRO A 552 -1.20 -1.61 -26.61
CA PRO A 552 -0.35 -2.79 -26.57
C PRO A 552 0.88 -2.52 -25.70
N ILE A 553 1.57 -3.60 -25.30
CA ILE A 553 2.80 -3.51 -24.50
C ILE A 553 3.89 -2.63 -25.15
N SER A 554 3.92 -2.53 -26.48
CA SER A 554 4.88 -1.69 -27.21
C SER A 554 4.73 -0.20 -26.92
N VAL A 555 3.53 0.27 -26.55
CA VAL A 555 3.32 1.67 -26.16
C VAL A 555 4.01 1.96 -24.82
N ALA A 556 3.75 1.14 -23.80
CA ALA A 556 4.43 1.26 -22.51
C ALA A 556 5.96 1.11 -22.64
N GLN A 557 6.42 0.21 -23.53
CA GLN A 557 7.85 0.01 -23.82
C GLN A 557 8.52 1.27 -24.40
N GLU A 558 7.79 2.05 -25.21
CA GLU A 558 8.30 3.32 -25.74
C GLU A 558 8.28 4.41 -24.66
N ILE A 559 7.16 4.53 -23.94
CA ILE A 559 6.92 5.60 -22.96
C ILE A 559 7.86 5.51 -21.75
N LYS A 560 8.27 4.31 -21.32
CA LYS A 560 9.16 4.13 -20.16
C LYS A 560 10.52 4.81 -20.28
N GLN A 561 10.91 5.24 -21.49
CA GLN A 561 12.12 6.03 -21.72
C GLN A 561 12.02 7.45 -21.14
N TYR A 562 10.81 7.95 -20.89
CA TYR A 562 10.54 9.36 -20.59
C TYR A 562 9.91 9.57 -19.22
N LEU A 563 9.26 8.56 -18.64
CA LEU A 563 8.46 8.67 -17.43
C LEU A 563 8.81 7.58 -16.42
N ASN A 564 8.55 7.86 -15.15
CA ASN A 564 8.86 6.94 -14.04
C ASN A 564 7.73 5.92 -13.85
N TYR A 565 6.51 6.31 -14.17
CA TYR A 565 5.37 5.41 -14.13
C TYR A 565 4.29 5.81 -15.15
N VAL A 566 3.39 4.88 -15.45
CA VAL A 566 2.18 5.18 -16.22
C VAL A 566 0.96 4.49 -15.64
N SER A 567 -0.19 5.14 -15.78
CA SER A 567 -1.50 4.52 -15.65
C SER A 567 -2.06 4.21 -17.04
N GLY A 568 -2.21 2.92 -17.35
CA GLY A 568 -2.76 2.43 -18.62
C GLY A 568 -4.28 2.21 -18.61
N GLY A 569 -4.79 1.45 -19.58
CA GLY A 569 -6.21 1.09 -19.65
C GLY A 569 -6.66 0.14 -18.54
N TYR A 570 -7.97 0.04 -18.28
CA TYR A 570 -8.60 -0.84 -17.28
C TYR A 570 -8.24 -2.32 -17.48
N SER A 571 -7.96 -3.04 -16.38
CA SER A 571 -7.61 -4.48 -16.36
C SER A 571 -8.57 -5.34 -15.55
N GLY A 572 -9.81 -4.92 -15.36
CA GLY A 572 -10.80 -5.79 -14.70
C GLY A 572 -11.06 -7.09 -15.45
N VAL A 573 -11.76 -7.99 -14.79
CA VAL A 573 -12.09 -9.32 -15.32
C VAL A 573 -12.78 -9.21 -16.67
N GLY A 574 -12.19 -9.86 -17.69
CA GLY A 574 -12.68 -9.83 -19.07
C GLY A 574 -12.01 -8.80 -19.96
N ALA A 575 -11.42 -7.74 -19.40
CA ALA A 575 -10.55 -6.79 -20.10
C ALA A 575 -9.05 -7.16 -19.94
N GLY A 576 -8.69 -7.74 -18.79
CA GLY A 576 -7.33 -8.19 -18.46
C GLY A 576 -7.31 -8.98 -17.15
N TYR A 577 -6.21 -8.85 -16.41
CA TYR A 577 -6.08 -9.37 -15.05
C TYR A 577 -6.11 -8.23 -14.04
N PRO A 578 -7.07 -8.22 -13.09
CA PRO A 578 -7.18 -7.15 -12.12
C PRO A 578 -5.96 -7.13 -11.19
N GLY A 579 -5.69 -5.96 -10.59
CA GLY A 579 -4.55 -5.79 -9.70
C GLY A 579 -3.21 -5.78 -10.43
N ALA A 580 -3.19 -5.45 -11.73
CA ALA A 580 -1.97 -5.34 -12.52
C ALA A 580 -1.18 -4.05 -12.16
N PHE A 581 -0.55 -4.07 -10.98
CA PHE A 581 0.27 -3.00 -10.42
C PHE A 581 1.69 -3.50 -10.17
N GLY A 582 2.70 -2.78 -10.66
CA GLY A 582 4.10 -3.09 -10.41
C GLY A 582 4.98 -2.92 -11.64
N PHE A 583 6.03 -3.73 -11.74
CA PHE A 583 6.98 -3.70 -12.84
C PHE A 583 6.48 -4.56 -13.99
N MET A 584 6.10 -3.91 -15.09
CA MET A 584 5.65 -4.59 -16.30
C MET A 584 6.79 -5.35 -17.00
N PHE A 585 8.02 -4.82 -16.88
CA PHE A 585 9.19 -5.28 -17.61
C PHE A 585 10.24 -5.85 -16.64
N PRO A 586 10.62 -7.14 -16.76
CA PRO A 586 11.58 -7.76 -15.85
C PRO A 586 12.98 -7.16 -15.86
N ASP A 587 13.33 -6.43 -16.93
CA ASP A 587 14.63 -5.80 -17.12
C ASP A 587 14.68 -4.34 -16.65
N ASP A 588 13.59 -3.82 -16.06
CA ASP A 588 13.46 -2.41 -15.72
C ASP A 588 12.75 -2.19 -14.37
N PRO A 589 13.49 -2.23 -13.25
CA PRO A 589 12.94 -2.08 -11.92
C PRO A 589 12.64 -0.62 -11.53
N ASN A 590 12.72 0.32 -12.48
CA ASN A 590 12.46 1.75 -12.20
C ASN A 590 11.17 2.26 -12.82
N PHE A 591 10.55 1.48 -13.71
CA PHE A 591 9.31 1.85 -14.38
C PHE A 591 8.11 1.09 -13.78
N VAL A 592 7.21 1.82 -13.14
CA VAL A 592 5.98 1.25 -12.56
C VAL A 592 4.82 1.42 -13.53
N TYR A 593 4.01 0.38 -13.66
CA TYR A 593 2.81 0.42 -14.47
C TYR A 593 1.60 0.12 -13.58
N PHE A 594 0.58 0.96 -13.71
CA PHE A 594 -0.71 0.78 -13.07
C PHE A 594 -1.78 0.52 -14.12
N SER A 595 -2.61 -0.48 -13.88
CA SER A 595 -3.85 -0.64 -14.64
C SER A 595 -5.04 -0.51 -13.72
N PRO A 596 -5.98 0.42 -13.98
CA PRO A 596 -7.16 0.58 -13.16
C PRO A 596 -7.88 -0.74 -12.90
N ASN A 597 -8.19 -1.00 -11.63
CA ASN A 597 -8.98 -2.15 -11.18
C ASN A 597 -10.42 -1.77 -10.82
N LEU A 598 -10.74 -0.48 -10.88
CA LEU A 598 -12.09 0.08 -10.88
C LEU A 598 -12.41 0.64 -12.29
N SER A 599 -13.66 0.49 -12.71
CA SER A 599 -14.10 0.96 -14.02
C SER A 599 -14.15 2.49 -14.08
N PHE A 600 -13.95 3.05 -15.28
CA PHE A 600 -14.11 4.48 -15.50
C PHE A 600 -15.57 4.92 -15.38
N ASP A 601 -15.79 6.14 -14.91
CA ASP A 601 -17.09 6.83 -14.89
C ASP A 601 -17.81 6.80 -16.26
N PHE A 602 -17.10 7.11 -17.35
CA PHE A 602 -17.65 7.09 -18.71
C PHE A 602 -18.11 5.70 -19.13
N THR A 603 -17.52 4.63 -18.57
CA THR A 603 -17.97 3.25 -18.86
C THR A 603 -19.40 3.06 -18.40
N TRP A 604 -19.74 3.57 -17.21
CA TRP A 604 -21.08 3.43 -16.65
C TRP A 604 -22.08 4.39 -17.26
N ILE A 605 -21.74 5.67 -17.33
CA ILE A 605 -22.68 6.71 -17.77
C ILE A 605 -22.63 6.85 -19.29
N GLY A 606 -21.45 7.11 -19.85
CA GLY A 606 -21.24 7.31 -21.28
C GLY A 606 -21.58 6.08 -22.13
N PHE A 607 -21.07 4.90 -21.78
CA PHE A 607 -21.19 3.69 -22.59
C PHE A 607 -22.39 2.82 -22.21
N GLN A 608 -22.53 2.47 -20.93
CA GLN A 608 -23.63 1.62 -20.44
C GLN A 608 -24.94 2.39 -20.25
N LYS A 609 -24.93 3.73 -20.36
CA LYS A 609 -26.11 4.60 -20.24
C LYS A 609 -26.84 4.44 -18.90
N LEU A 610 -26.08 4.17 -17.84
CA LEU A 610 -26.59 4.15 -16.47
C LEU A 610 -26.79 5.60 -15.98
N ASN A 611 -27.70 5.78 -15.02
CA ASN A 611 -27.75 7.04 -14.27
C ASN A 611 -26.71 7.04 -13.13
N ALA A 612 -26.44 8.22 -12.54
CA ALA A 612 -25.44 8.38 -11.48
C ALA A 612 -25.61 7.39 -10.31
N GLN A 613 -26.83 7.20 -9.80
CA GLN A 613 -27.09 6.25 -8.70
C GLN A 613 -26.77 4.80 -9.09
N GLN A 614 -27.07 4.40 -10.33
CA GLN A 614 -26.74 3.07 -10.84
C GLN A 614 -25.24 2.89 -11.05
N ALA A 615 -24.53 3.93 -11.50
CA ALA A 615 -23.09 3.93 -11.66
C ALA A 615 -22.37 3.84 -10.29
N GLU A 616 -22.82 4.62 -9.31
CA GLU A 616 -22.33 4.56 -7.92
C GLU A 616 -22.47 3.14 -7.33
N ALA A 617 -23.64 2.50 -7.53
CA ALA A 617 -23.85 1.13 -7.08
C ALA A 617 -22.93 0.11 -7.79
N LYS A 618 -22.47 0.40 -9.02
CA LYS A 618 -21.47 -0.43 -9.71
C LYS A 618 -20.09 -0.26 -9.09
N TRP A 619 -19.65 0.97 -8.86
CA TRP A 619 -18.39 1.23 -8.16
C TRP A 619 -18.36 0.64 -6.75
N GLU A 620 -19.45 0.75 -5.99
CA GLU A 620 -19.56 0.12 -4.67
C GLU A 620 -19.36 -1.40 -4.75
N ALA A 621 -19.95 -2.06 -5.75
CA ALA A 621 -19.78 -3.50 -5.95
C ALA A 621 -18.34 -3.88 -6.33
N GLU A 622 -17.68 -3.11 -7.19
CA GLU A 622 -16.27 -3.32 -7.56
C GLU A 622 -15.34 -3.10 -6.36
N TYR A 623 -15.53 -2.00 -5.62
CA TYR A 623 -14.78 -1.65 -4.43
C TYR A 623 -14.87 -2.74 -3.36
N ASN A 624 -16.09 -3.20 -3.04
CA ASN A 624 -16.30 -4.27 -2.06
C ASN A 624 -15.68 -5.60 -2.52
N GLY A 625 -15.71 -5.88 -3.83
CA GLY A 625 -15.08 -7.08 -4.40
C GLY A 625 -13.55 -7.11 -4.24
N ILE A 626 -12.91 -5.94 -4.21
CA ILE A 626 -11.47 -5.80 -3.94
C ILE A 626 -11.23 -5.86 -2.41
N LYS A 627 -12.00 -5.13 -1.61
CA LYS A 627 -11.79 -4.94 -0.17
C LYS A 627 -11.97 -6.21 0.68
N ASN A 628 -13.04 -6.97 0.46
CA ASN A 628 -13.59 -7.86 1.50
C ASN A 628 -12.65 -8.97 2.00
N HIS A 629 -11.66 -9.38 1.20
CA HIS A 629 -10.76 -10.49 1.49
C HIS A 629 -9.28 -10.08 1.39
N ALA A 630 -9.02 -8.79 1.45
CA ALA A 630 -7.69 -8.20 1.28
C ALA A 630 -7.07 -7.83 2.64
N ALA A 631 -5.75 -8.04 2.77
CA ALA A 631 -5.00 -7.52 3.92
C ALA A 631 -4.69 -6.02 3.79
N GLU A 632 -4.18 -5.59 2.63
CA GLU A 632 -3.96 -4.18 2.27
C GLU A 632 -4.35 -4.00 0.78
N PRO A 633 -5.64 -3.76 0.47
CA PRO A 633 -6.07 -3.59 -0.91
C PRO A 633 -5.55 -2.26 -1.48
N ILE A 634 -5.21 -2.28 -2.78
CA ILE A 634 -4.89 -1.09 -3.55
C ILE A 634 -6.01 -0.83 -4.54
N PHE A 635 -6.63 0.34 -4.43
CA PHE A 635 -7.65 0.81 -5.36
C PHE A 635 -7.02 1.76 -6.37
N HIS A 636 -7.37 1.61 -7.64
CA HIS A 636 -7.00 2.57 -8.68
C HIS A 636 -8.27 2.99 -9.42
N TRP A 637 -8.73 4.19 -9.12
CA TRP A 637 -10.01 4.74 -9.54
C TRP A 637 -9.82 5.83 -10.61
N PRO A 638 -10.21 5.56 -11.87
CA PRO A 638 -10.12 6.54 -12.93
C PRO A 638 -11.47 7.26 -13.16
N TRP A 639 -11.40 8.57 -13.39
CA TRP A 639 -12.56 9.43 -13.67
C TRP A 639 -12.14 10.70 -14.43
N HIS A 640 -13.10 11.52 -14.86
CA HIS A 640 -12.84 12.75 -15.63
C HIS A 640 -13.32 14.01 -14.91
N ASP A 641 -12.58 15.10 -15.10
CA ASP A 641 -12.83 16.44 -14.55
C ASP A 641 -14.25 16.99 -14.81
N TYR A 642 -14.85 16.71 -15.97
CA TYR A 642 -16.21 17.09 -16.32
C TYR A 642 -17.30 16.39 -15.48
N GLY A 643 -16.95 15.29 -14.81
CA GLY A 643 -17.84 14.47 -14.01
C GLY A 643 -18.37 15.19 -12.75
N PRO A 644 -17.49 15.49 -11.77
CA PRO A 644 -17.91 16.18 -10.54
C PRO A 644 -18.31 17.63 -10.78
N THR A 645 -17.79 18.29 -11.83
CA THR A 645 -18.18 19.67 -12.20
C THR A 645 -19.49 19.75 -12.99
N GLN A 646 -20.04 18.60 -13.42
CA GLN A 646 -21.25 18.51 -14.25
C GLN A 646 -21.16 19.23 -15.60
N ALA A 647 -19.96 19.41 -16.14
CA ALA A 647 -19.79 19.98 -17.48
C ALA A 647 -20.43 19.08 -18.56
N GLU A 648 -20.54 17.77 -18.29
CA GLU A 648 -21.30 16.83 -19.13
C GLU A 648 -22.60 16.32 -18.47
N PRO A 649 -23.64 15.99 -19.25
CA PRO A 649 -24.91 15.50 -18.71
C PRO A 649 -24.83 14.05 -18.21
N GLY A 650 -25.50 13.77 -17.10
CA GLY A 650 -25.68 12.41 -16.55
C GLY A 650 -24.87 12.13 -15.29
N TYR A 651 -23.94 13.03 -14.95
CA TYR A 651 -23.12 13.00 -13.75
C TYR A 651 -23.72 13.87 -12.63
N THR A 652 -23.35 13.57 -11.38
CA THR A 652 -23.73 14.34 -10.18
C THR A 652 -22.53 14.41 -9.24
N PRO A 653 -22.19 15.56 -8.63
CA PRO A 653 -21.05 15.66 -7.70
C PRO A 653 -21.09 14.61 -6.59
N GLU A 654 -22.30 14.30 -6.11
CA GLU A 654 -22.52 13.33 -5.03
C GLU A 654 -22.03 11.92 -5.36
N MET A 655 -22.05 11.48 -6.62
CA MET A 655 -21.60 10.11 -6.96
C MET A 655 -20.09 9.93 -6.74
N TYR A 656 -19.33 11.01 -6.87
CA TYR A 656 -17.89 11.05 -6.62
C TYR A 656 -17.61 11.24 -5.13
N SER A 657 -18.24 12.23 -4.51
CA SER A 657 -18.10 12.51 -3.08
C SER A 657 -18.49 11.31 -2.22
N ASN A 658 -19.58 10.61 -2.52
CA ASN A 658 -20.00 9.40 -1.79
C ASN A 658 -18.96 8.27 -1.88
N PHE A 659 -18.25 8.16 -3.01
CA PHE A 659 -17.23 7.14 -3.19
C PHE A 659 -15.98 7.46 -2.36
N ILE A 660 -15.58 8.74 -2.31
CA ILE A 660 -14.49 9.22 -1.45
C ILE A 660 -14.85 9.06 0.02
N VAL A 661 -16.05 9.49 0.43
CA VAL A 661 -16.58 9.30 1.80
C VAL A 661 -16.49 7.83 2.20
N ARG A 662 -16.92 6.93 1.31
CA ARG A 662 -16.87 5.49 1.56
C ARG A 662 -15.44 4.99 1.74
N ALA A 663 -14.52 5.44 0.91
CA ALA A 663 -13.12 5.04 1.01
C ALA A 663 -12.48 5.58 2.31
N ALA A 664 -12.73 6.85 2.64
CA ALA A 664 -12.27 7.49 3.88
C ALA A 664 -12.80 6.79 5.14
N GLN A 665 -14.11 6.49 5.19
CA GLN A 665 -14.74 5.76 6.30
C GLN A 665 -14.20 4.33 6.48
N ASN A 666 -13.56 3.77 5.45
CA ASN A 666 -12.91 2.47 5.51
C ASN A 666 -11.43 2.55 5.92
N GLY A 667 -10.94 3.73 6.32
CA GLY A 667 -9.54 3.94 6.71
C GLY A 667 -8.60 3.76 5.53
N THR A 668 -8.90 4.38 4.39
CA THR A 668 -8.00 4.37 3.23
C THR A 668 -7.00 5.51 3.32
N GLU A 669 -5.79 5.27 2.84
CA GLU A 669 -4.82 6.32 2.54
C GLU A 669 -4.99 6.76 1.08
N PHE A 670 -5.35 8.02 0.85
CA PHE A 670 -5.35 8.60 -0.48
C PHE A 670 -3.92 8.95 -0.87
N VAL A 671 -3.48 8.48 -2.05
CA VAL A 671 -2.13 8.71 -2.56
C VAL A 671 -2.16 9.16 -4.02
N THR A 672 -1.12 9.89 -4.40
CA THR A 672 -0.80 10.16 -5.81
C THR A 672 -0.11 8.94 -6.46
N GLY A 673 -0.13 8.90 -7.78
CA GLY A 673 0.53 7.87 -8.58
C GLY A 673 2.04 7.89 -8.39
N SER A 674 2.63 9.08 -8.21
CA SER A 674 4.06 9.23 -7.90
C SER A 674 4.43 8.57 -6.57
N GLU A 675 3.69 8.90 -5.50
CA GLU A 675 3.91 8.33 -4.17
C GLU A 675 3.77 6.80 -4.21
N LEU A 676 2.70 6.28 -4.81
CA LEU A 676 2.52 4.83 -4.90
C LEU A 676 3.64 4.16 -5.73
N SER A 677 4.06 4.78 -6.83
CA SER A 677 5.17 4.28 -7.65
C SER A 677 6.44 4.14 -6.82
N ASP A 678 6.75 5.12 -5.99
CA ASP A 678 7.97 5.12 -5.18
C ASP A 678 7.89 4.15 -3.99
N ARG A 679 6.69 3.98 -3.40
CA ARG A 679 6.45 2.93 -2.41
C ARG A 679 6.63 1.53 -2.99
N ILE A 680 6.13 1.25 -4.20
CA ILE A 680 6.34 -0.05 -4.88
C ILE A 680 7.83 -0.34 -5.08
N LYS A 681 8.60 0.66 -5.53
CA LYS A 681 10.07 0.54 -5.71
C LYS A 681 10.80 0.30 -4.38
N SER A 682 10.34 0.92 -3.32
CA SER A 682 10.92 0.77 -1.97
C SER A 682 10.59 -0.60 -1.38
N PHE A 683 9.36 -1.08 -1.59
CA PHE A 683 8.91 -2.39 -1.15
C PHE A 683 9.70 -3.54 -1.81
N GLU A 684 9.91 -3.51 -3.13
CA GLU A 684 10.67 -4.54 -3.85
C GLU A 684 12.12 -4.66 -3.36
N LYS A 685 12.73 -3.53 -3.00
CA LYS A 685 14.10 -3.44 -2.46
C LYS A 685 14.20 -3.76 -0.98
N SER A 686 13.08 -3.88 -0.27
CA SER A 686 13.06 -4.13 1.16
C SER A 686 13.43 -5.57 1.49
N GLN A 687 14.00 -5.76 2.67
CA GLN A 687 14.27 -7.06 3.28
C GLN A 687 13.53 -7.16 4.61
N LEU A 688 12.95 -8.33 4.88
CA LEU A 688 12.17 -8.59 6.08
C LEU A 688 12.66 -9.88 6.74
N GLU A 689 13.42 -9.77 7.82
CA GLU A 689 13.85 -10.93 8.62
C GLU A 689 12.87 -11.12 9.79
N ILE A 690 12.39 -12.36 9.99
CA ILE A 690 11.45 -12.68 11.09
C ILE A 690 11.92 -13.91 11.86
N ASN A 691 12.05 -13.74 13.18
CA ASN A 691 12.38 -14.81 14.11
C ASN A 691 11.41 -14.82 15.31
N TYR A 692 10.61 -15.89 15.40
CA TYR A 692 9.68 -16.13 16.50
C TYR A 692 10.42 -16.71 17.70
N ILE A 693 10.42 -16.00 18.83
CA ILE A 693 11.02 -16.47 20.09
C ILE A 693 10.05 -17.42 20.80
N ASP A 694 8.78 -17.03 20.84
CA ASP A 694 7.65 -17.80 21.35
C ASP A 694 6.35 -17.29 20.69
N PRO A 695 5.17 -17.88 20.95
CA PRO A 695 3.92 -17.48 20.30
C PRO A 695 3.50 -16.01 20.50
N ASN A 696 4.06 -15.31 21.48
CA ASN A 696 3.72 -13.93 21.81
C ASN A 696 4.91 -12.97 21.63
N THR A 697 6.07 -13.43 21.16
CA THR A 697 7.27 -12.59 21.05
C THR A 697 7.96 -12.79 19.70
N ILE A 698 8.01 -11.72 18.92
CA ILE A 698 8.53 -11.70 17.55
C ILE A 698 9.72 -10.75 17.48
N ASN A 699 10.85 -11.22 16.94
CA ASN A 699 11.91 -10.34 16.48
C ASN A 699 11.74 -10.15 14.97
N ALA A 700 11.48 -8.92 14.55
CA ALA A 700 11.37 -8.55 13.14
C ALA A 700 12.41 -7.49 12.82
N LYS A 701 13.06 -7.61 11.67
CA LYS A 701 14.02 -6.64 11.17
C LYS A 701 13.67 -6.26 9.75
N VAL A 702 13.58 -4.96 9.50
CA VAL A 702 13.32 -4.38 8.19
C VAL A 702 14.58 -3.67 7.74
N VAL A 703 15.18 -4.11 6.62
CA VAL A 703 16.28 -3.38 5.96
C VAL A 703 15.73 -2.79 4.68
N ALA A 704 15.62 -1.46 4.65
CA ALA A 704 15.09 -0.74 3.50
C ALA A 704 15.58 0.71 3.50
N THR A 705 15.31 1.41 2.41
CA THR A 705 15.36 2.88 2.35
C THR A 705 13.96 3.37 1.96
N ASP A 706 13.60 4.55 2.44
CA ASP A 706 12.37 5.26 2.08
C ASP A 706 11.07 4.51 2.46
N VAL A 707 11.06 3.85 3.63
CA VAL A 707 9.89 3.15 4.19
C VAL A 707 9.21 3.90 5.35
N GLY A 708 9.43 5.21 5.46
CA GLY A 708 8.87 6.02 6.56
C GLY A 708 7.34 6.07 6.58
N ALA A 709 6.70 5.79 5.44
CA ALA A 709 5.26 5.70 5.31
C ALA A 709 4.69 4.29 5.56
N PHE A 710 5.55 3.29 5.80
CA PHE A 710 5.15 1.89 5.88
C PHE A 710 4.77 1.51 7.31
N GLY A 711 3.96 0.46 7.41
CA GLY A 711 3.64 -0.23 8.65
C GLY A 711 4.28 -1.62 8.67
N LEU A 712 4.70 -2.07 9.84
CA LEU A 712 4.98 -3.48 10.09
C LEU A 712 3.84 -4.06 10.92
N ASN A 713 2.88 -4.66 10.23
CA ASN A 713 1.66 -5.21 10.81
C ASN A 713 1.92 -6.62 11.34
N VAL A 714 1.31 -6.93 12.49
CA VAL A 714 1.39 -8.25 13.11
C VAL A 714 -0.01 -8.80 13.38
N GLU A 715 -0.21 -10.09 13.12
CA GLU A 715 -1.45 -10.78 13.47
C GLU A 715 -1.55 -10.92 14.99
N GLY A 716 -2.45 -10.16 15.61
CA GLY A 716 -2.62 -10.12 17.06
C GLY A 716 -2.78 -8.68 17.55
N LYS A 717 -2.54 -8.46 18.85
CA LYS A 717 -2.47 -7.11 19.43
C LYS A 717 -1.09 -6.88 20.00
N ILE A 718 -0.46 -5.77 19.65
CA ILE A 718 0.81 -5.34 20.20
C ILE A 718 0.59 -4.89 21.65
N GLN A 719 1.24 -5.59 22.58
CA GLN A 719 1.34 -5.15 23.96
C GLN A 719 2.45 -4.10 24.11
N SER A 720 3.62 -4.35 23.50
CA SER A 720 4.77 -3.44 23.56
C SER A 720 5.80 -3.75 22.48
N VAL A 721 6.55 -2.73 22.06
CA VAL A 721 7.76 -2.89 21.23
C VAL A 721 8.95 -2.41 22.04
N ASN A 722 9.98 -3.25 22.20
CA ASN A 722 11.10 -2.92 23.07
C ASN A 722 11.89 -1.71 22.54
N ASN A 723 12.05 -0.68 23.37
CA ASN A 723 12.76 0.57 23.04
C ASN A 723 12.23 1.30 21.79
N TRP A 724 10.97 1.08 21.42
CA TRP A 724 10.32 1.75 20.32
C TRP A 724 8.94 2.22 20.74
N TYR A 725 8.56 3.44 20.37
CA TYR A 725 7.38 4.13 20.90
C TYR A 725 6.50 4.73 19.80
N ALA A 726 6.52 4.13 18.60
CA ALA A 726 5.59 4.45 17.53
C ALA A 726 4.94 3.16 17.03
N TYR A 727 3.77 2.86 17.58
CA TYR A 727 2.98 1.68 17.26
C TYR A 727 1.54 1.84 17.79
N ASP A 728 0.59 1.27 17.06
CA ASP A 728 -0.82 1.22 17.44
C ASP A 728 -1.20 -0.18 17.97
N GLN A 729 -2.46 -0.60 17.76
CA GLN A 729 -2.94 -1.89 18.20
C GLN A 729 -2.22 -3.07 17.53
N ASP A 730 -1.83 -2.97 16.26
CA ASP A 730 -1.31 -4.10 15.48
C ASP A 730 -0.22 -3.73 14.48
N THR A 731 0.17 -2.46 14.41
CA THR A 731 1.12 -1.92 13.45
C THR A 731 2.26 -1.20 14.15
N VAL A 732 3.49 -1.56 13.82
CA VAL A 732 4.69 -0.80 14.19
C VAL A 732 4.98 0.23 13.10
N PHE A 733 5.12 1.50 13.46
CA PHE A 733 5.44 2.55 12.49
C PHE A 733 6.95 2.58 12.26
N LEU A 734 7.36 2.55 10.99
CA LEU A 734 8.76 2.42 10.60
C LEU A 734 9.40 3.78 10.33
N PRO A 735 10.66 4.03 10.74
CA PRO A 735 11.39 5.17 10.23
C PRO A 735 11.86 4.90 8.79
N GLY A 736 12.29 5.94 8.08
CA GLY A 736 12.72 5.84 6.67
C GLY A 736 13.70 4.71 6.33
N ASN A 737 14.58 4.29 7.24
CA ASN A 737 15.58 3.24 6.98
C ASN A 737 15.21 1.84 7.52
N GLY A 738 13.95 1.63 7.92
CA GLY A 738 13.56 0.42 8.65
C GLY A 738 14.22 0.32 10.03
N GLY A 739 14.27 -0.87 10.60
CA GLY A 739 14.80 -1.06 11.96
C GLY A 739 14.65 -2.48 12.51
N ASP A 740 15.10 -2.66 13.75
CA ASP A 740 15.02 -3.90 14.51
C ASP A 740 13.96 -3.78 15.60
N TYR A 741 12.98 -4.68 15.61
CA TYR A 741 11.82 -4.62 16.49
C TYR A 741 11.64 -5.94 17.24
N THR A 742 11.68 -5.87 18.58
CA THR A 742 11.16 -6.96 19.43
C THR A 742 9.74 -6.61 19.84
N ILE A 743 8.79 -7.29 19.21
CA ILE A 743 7.35 -7.07 19.34
C ILE A 743 6.80 -8.11 20.30
N ASN A 744 6.14 -7.66 21.36
CA ASN A 744 5.45 -8.51 22.33
C ASN A 744 3.94 -8.37 22.12
N LEU A 745 3.26 -9.49 21.96
CA LEU A 745 1.82 -9.57 21.72
C LEU A 745 1.06 -9.79 23.04
N GLY A 746 -0.10 -9.15 23.18
CA GLY A 746 -0.97 -9.31 24.34
C GLY A 746 -2.23 -8.44 24.28
N GLU A 747 -3.27 -8.83 25.01
CA GLU A 747 -4.58 -8.13 24.98
C GLU A 747 -4.58 -6.74 25.62
N THR A 748 -3.61 -6.46 26.50
CA THR A 748 -3.53 -5.19 27.24
C THR A 748 -2.23 -4.48 26.87
N PRO A 749 -2.30 -3.35 26.16
CA PRO A 749 -1.13 -2.53 25.85
C PRO A 749 -0.38 -2.14 27.13
N GLN A 750 0.93 -2.05 27.04
CA GLN A 750 1.74 -1.47 28.10
C GLN A 750 1.40 0.03 28.21
N ASP A 751 1.22 0.50 29.44
CA ASP A 751 0.99 1.92 29.76
C ASP A 751 2.31 2.69 29.66
N VAL A 752 2.58 3.24 28.47
CA VAL A 752 3.76 4.04 28.12
C VAL A 752 3.33 5.17 27.20
N THR A 753 4.07 6.28 27.22
CA THR A 753 3.89 7.35 26.24
C THR A 753 4.35 6.88 24.86
N ARG A 754 3.45 6.85 23.86
CA ARG A 754 3.77 6.41 22.49
C ARG A 754 2.90 7.09 21.44
N ILE A 755 3.42 7.20 20.22
CA ILE A 755 2.65 7.58 19.03
C ILE A 755 1.75 6.40 18.64
N VAL A 756 0.45 6.65 18.55
CA VAL A 756 -0.57 5.68 18.12
C VAL A 756 -1.19 6.06 16.78
N GLN A 757 -0.94 7.27 16.27
CA GLN A 757 -1.35 7.68 14.94
C GLN A 757 -0.37 8.73 14.40
N LEU A 758 -0.01 8.61 13.12
CA LEU A 758 0.64 9.65 12.35
C LEU A 758 -0.35 10.19 11.30
N PRO A 759 -0.13 11.40 10.77
CA PRO A 759 -0.94 11.89 9.68
C PRO A 759 -0.85 10.96 8.46
N MET A 760 -1.93 10.91 7.68
CA MET A 760 -1.96 10.16 6.42
C MET A 760 -0.84 10.66 5.49
N ARG A 761 -0.16 9.75 4.80
CA ARG A 761 1.05 9.98 3.98
C ARG A 761 2.31 10.42 4.72
N ALA A 762 2.25 10.69 6.02
CA ALA A 762 3.42 11.16 6.76
C ALA A 762 4.54 10.11 6.82
N GLU A 763 5.78 10.54 6.59
CA GLU A 763 6.96 9.69 6.74
C GLU A 763 7.56 9.86 8.14
N LEU A 764 7.59 8.80 8.94
CA LEU A 764 8.34 8.84 10.19
C LEU A 764 9.84 8.86 9.88
N VAL A 765 10.57 9.80 10.48
CA VAL A 765 12.04 9.90 10.34
C VAL A 765 12.72 9.26 11.53
N SER A 766 12.28 9.58 12.76
CA SER A 766 12.82 8.98 13.98
C SER A 766 11.85 9.10 15.16
N VAL A 767 11.98 8.19 16.13
CA VAL A 767 11.33 8.29 17.44
C VAL A 767 12.29 7.78 18.52
N SER A 768 12.28 8.42 19.69
CA SER A 768 13.04 8.02 20.86
C SER A 768 12.26 8.36 22.12
N GLY A 769 12.47 7.59 23.19
CA GLY A 769 11.75 7.81 24.45
C GLY A 769 12.24 6.90 25.57
N ASP A 770 11.75 7.16 26.78
CA ASP A 770 12.02 6.36 27.98
C ASP A 770 10.76 5.65 28.54
N GLY A 771 9.67 5.68 27.76
CA GLY A 771 8.34 5.17 28.13
C GLY A 771 7.50 6.16 28.94
N THR A 772 8.06 7.32 29.28
CA THR A 772 7.36 8.44 29.93
C THR A 772 7.44 9.69 29.04
N ASN A 773 8.63 10.03 28.56
CA ASN A 773 8.89 11.13 27.64
C ASN A 773 9.17 10.59 26.23
N LEU A 774 8.87 11.43 25.24
CA LEU A 774 8.95 11.09 23.82
C LEU A 774 9.58 12.24 23.03
N GLN A 775 10.42 11.93 22.05
CA GLN A 775 10.90 12.85 21.03
C GLN A 775 10.80 12.15 19.67
N TYR A 776 10.31 12.85 18.66
CA TYR A 776 10.17 12.28 17.32
C TYR A 776 10.37 13.33 16.22
N VAL A 777 10.69 12.82 15.03
CA VAL A 777 10.78 13.60 13.79
C VAL A 777 9.95 12.88 12.72
N PHE A 778 9.10 13.60 12.01
CA PHE A 778 8.34 13.07 10.88
C PHE A 778 8.23 14.12 9.77
N LYS A 779 7.89 13.68 8.55
CA LYS A 779 7.59 14.55 7.42
C LYS A 779 6.13 14.43 7.02
N GLY A 780 5.43 15.56 6.90
CA GLY A 780 4.03 15.62 6.48
C GLY A 780 3.24 16.65 7.30
N ALA A 781 1.95 16.78 7.03
CA ALA A 781 1.03 17.64 7.77
C ALA A 781 -0.15 16.86 8.36
N GLY A 782 -0.74 17.37 9.44
CA GLY A 782 -1.94 16.86 10.09
C GLY A 782 -1.70 16.44 11.55
N ASN A 783 -2.54 15.54 12.04
CA ASN A 783 -2.56 15.16 13.46
C ASN A 783 -1.65 13.96 13.78
N VAL A 784 -0.77 14.14 14.77
CA VAL A 784 -0.08 13.06 15.46
C VAL A 784 -0.81 12.79 16.77
N VAL A 785 -1.28 11.56 16.98
CA VAL A 785 -1.98 11.17 18.22
C VAL A 785 -1.06 10.32 19.10
N ILE A 786 -0.97 10.70 20.36
CA ILE A 786 -0.05 10.15 21.35
C ILE A 786 -0.86 9.63 22.54
N ASP A 787 -0.77 8.34 22.81
CA ASP A 787 -1.26 7.73 24.05
C ASP A 787 -0.24 8.03 25.14
N VAL A 788 -0.58 8.91 26.09
CA VAL A 788 0.31 9.28 27.18
C VAL A 788 0.12 8.37 28.38
N LYS A 789 1.24 8.07 29.04
CA LYS A 789 1.25 7.23 30.23
C LYS A 789 0.33 7.76 31.34
N SER A 790 -0.49 6.88 31.92
CA SER A 790 -1.63 7.24 32.76
C SER A 790 -1.53 6.86 34.25
N ASP A 791 -0.46 6.18 34.66
CA ASP A 791 -0.29 5.64 36.03
C ASP A 791 -0.08 6.68 37.16
N GLN A 792 -0.12 7.99 36.89
CA GLN A 792 0.01 9.03 37.92
C GLN A 792 -1.16 10.04 37.90
N PRO A 793 -1.92 10.19 39.00
CA PRO A 793 -2.84 11.31 39.13
C PRO A 793 -2.03 12.62 39.20
N ASN A 794 -2.36 13.60 38.35
CA ASN A 794 -1.78 14.95 38.26
C ASN A 794 -0.50 15.12 37.37
N LEU A 795 -0.35 14.34 36.29
CA LEU A 795 0.65 14.68 35.25
C LEU A 795 0.05 15.65 34.22
N THR A 796 0.81 16.69 33.89
CA THR A 796 0.58 17.54 32.70
C THR A 796 1.57 17.11 31.62
N ALA A 797 1.07 16.87 30.40
CA ALA A 797 1.92 16.70 29.23
C ALA A 797 2.33 18.07 28.68
N ILE A 798 3.63 18.28 28.55
CA ILE A 798 4.18 19.43 27.82
C ILE A 798 4.47 18.92 26.41
N ALA A 799 3.74 19.45 25.44
CA ALA A 799 3.91 19.19 24.03
C ALA A 799 4.68 20.35 23.40
N GLU A 800 5.81 20.07 22.75
CA GLU A 800 6.62 21.06 22.04
C GLU A 800 6.79 20.61 20.59
N GLY A 801 6.86 21.54 19.64
CA GLY A 801 7.10 21.23 18.23
C GLY A 801 5.86 21.21 17.34
N SER A 802 4.66 21.19 17.91
CA SER A 802 3.38 21.25 17.18
C SER A 802 2.83 22.67 17.15
N ASP A 803 2.01 22.97 16.13
CA ASP A 803 1.30 24.26 16.00
C ASP A 803 0.21 24.40 17.06
N SER A 804 -0.52 23.31 17.34
CA SER A 804 -1.47 23.24 18.44
C SER A 804 -1.48 21.84 19.08
N SER A 805 -2.04 21.75 20.29
CA SER A 805 -2.26 20.45 20.92
C SER A 805 -3.51 20.42 21.78
N THR A 806 -4.20 19.28 21.78
CA THR A 806 -5.42 19.04 22.54
C THR A 806 -5.32 17.73 23.31
N PHE A 807 -6.05 17.63 24.41
CA PHE A 807 -5.98 16.47 25.30
C PHE A 807 -7.38 15.92 25.58
N ASP A 808 -7.60 14.65 25.26
CA ASP A 808 -8.83 13.91 25.58
C ASP A 808 -8.50 12.61 26.35
N GLY A 809 -8.80 12.59 27.64
CA GLY A 809 -8.50 11.45 28.50
C GLY A 809 -7.01 11.23 28.69
N ASN A 810 -6.42 10.26 27.98
CA ASN A 810 -4.98 10.00 27.93
C ASN A 810 -4.40 10.20 26.52
N LEU A 811 -5.20 10.71 25.58
CA LEU A 811 -4.76 10.95 24.22
C LEU A 811 -4.40 12.42 24.08
N LEU A 812 -3.14 12.67 23.73
CA LEU A 812 -2.63 13.96 23.30
C LEU A 812 -2.63 13.99 21.78
N THR A 813 -3.40 14.89 21.18
CA THR A 813 -3.35 15.17 19.75
C THR A 813 -2.49 16.40 19.52
N MET A 814 -1.44 16.26 18.73
CA MET A 814 -0.55 17.34 18.29
C MET A 814 -0.80 17.62 16.81
N THR A 815 -1.14 18.85 16.47
CA THR A 815 -1.50 19.28 15.11
C THR A 815 -0.32 19.99 14.44
N PHE A 816 -0.10 19.69 13.16
CA PHE A 816 0.95 20.27 12.33
C PHE A 816 0.33 20.77 11.02
N ASP A 817 0.22 22.08 10.85
CA ASP A 817 -0.58 22.73 9.80
C ASP A 817 0.15 22.78 8.45
N SER A 818 1.47 22.63 8.46
CA SER A 818 2.31 22.73 7.27
C SER A 818 2.93 21.39 6.86
N GLU A 819 2.98 21.15 5.55
CA GLU A 819 3.75 20.03 4.98
C GLU A 819 5.25 20.31 5.19
N GLY A 820 6.00 19.33 5.65
CA GLY A 820 7.42 19.50 5.94
C GLY A 820 7.95 18.55 7.00
N GLU A 821 9.23 18.66 7.31
CA GLU A 821 9.85 17.92 8.41
C GLU A 821 9.62 18.64 9.74
N HIS A 822 9.06 17.93 10.72
CA HIS A 822 8.72 18.45 12.04
C HIS A 822 9.50 17.70 13.12
N THR A 823 9.99 18.44 14.11
CA THR A 823 10.61 17.87 15.32
C THR A 823 9.74 18.19 16.53
N ALA A 824 9.30 17.18 17.26
CA ALA A 824 8.40 17.35 18.38
C ALA A 824 8.83 16.56 19.62
N THR A 825 8.45 17.06 20.80
CA THR A 825 8.69 16.43 22.10
C THR A 825 7.43 16.39 22.95
N VAL A 826 7.31 15.34 23.77
CA VAL A 826 6.29 15.20 24.81
C VAL A 826 6.99 14.87 26.12
N THR A 827 6.82 15.73 27.13
CA THR A 827 7.41 15.56 28.46
C THR A 827 6.32 15.48 29.52
N LEU A 828 6.36 14.46 30.39
CA LEU A 828 5.43 14.33 31.52
C LEU A 828 6.10 14.78 32.82
N GLY A 829 5.52 15.76 33.51
CA GLY A 829 6.04 16.31 34.77
C GLY A 829 4.98 16.51 35.87
N PRO A 830 5.37 16.58 37.16
CA PRO A 830 4.45 16.86 38.26
C PRO A 830 3.92 18.30 38.17
N ASP A 831 2.60 18.46 38.37
CA ASP A 831 1.87 19.74 38.36
C ASP A 831 2.67 20.93 38.93
N ASN A 832 3.09 21.80 38.02
CA ASN A 832 3.50 23.17 38.29
C ASN A 832 2.70 24.06 37.33
N SER A 833 1.40 24.18 37.57
CA SER A 833 0.49 25.21 37.05
C SER A 833 1.16 26.38 36.29
N VAL A 834 1.39 26.18 34.99
CA VAL A 834 1.30 27.14 33.88
C VAL A 834 1.04 26.27 32.65
N ILE A 835 -0.21 26.17 32.21
CA ILE A 835 -0.51 25.84 30.81
C ILE A 835 -0.50 27.20 30.12
N GLU A 836 0.63 27.55 29.52
CA GLU A 836 0.60 28.36 28.32
C GLU A 836 1.06 27.42 27.19
N PRO A 837 0.37 27.39 26.03
CA PRO A 837 0.98 26.85 24.84
C PRO A 837 2.30 27.61 24.66
N ASN A 838 3.40 26.88 24.60
CA ASN A 838 4.71 27.46 24.36
C ASN A 838 4.98 27.25 22.86
N PRO A 839 4.55 28.18 21.97
CA PRO A 839 5.01 28.16 20.59
C PRO A 839 6.54 28.23 20.62
N ILE A 840 7.17 27.50 19.71
CA ILE A 840 8.61 27.31 19.68
C ILE A 840 9.34 28.67 19.69
N THR A 841 9.96 29.01 20.82
CA THR A 841 11.24 29.72 20.81
C THR A 841 12.32 28.70 20.47
N ASP A 842 12.84 28.72 19.24
CA ASP A 842 13.94 27.87 18.79
C ASP A 842 15.21 28.12 19.65
N PRO A 843 15.69 27.14 20.43
CA PRO A 843 16.88 27.29 21.26
C PRO A 843 18.21 27.03 20.51
N THR A 844 18.25 27.12 19.18
CA THR A 844 19.51 27.13 18.41
C THR A 844 19.92 28.50 17.86
N VAL A 845 19.15 29.55 18.12
CA VAL A 845 19.64 30.94 18.03
C VAL A 845 19.97 31.43 19.45
N PRO A 846 21.19 31.92 19.72
CA PRO A 846 21.48 32.54 21.01
C PRO A 846 20.47 33.67 21.26
N GLU A 847 19.76 33.64 22.40
CA GLU A 847 19.00 34.79 22.87
C GLU A 847 19.93 36.01 22.88
N ASP A 848 19.67 36.94 21.96
CA ASP A 848 20.19 38.29 22.08
C ASP A 848 19.26 39.04 23.04
N PRO A 849 19.74 39.45 24.24
CA PRO A 849 18.96 40.24 25.19
C PRO A 849 18.76 41.69 24.74
N SER A 850 18.49 41.93 23.45
CA SER A 850 18.44 43.25 22.83
C SER A 850 17.18 43.57 22.01
N ASN A 851 16.14 42.72 21.99
CA ASN A 851 14.95 43.02 21.19
C ASN A 851 14.01 44.07 21.85
N THR A 852 14.53 45.29 22.02
CA THR A 852 13.72 46.49 21.84
C THR A 852 13.45 46.61 20.35
N VAL A 853 12.35 46.03 19.87
CA VAL A 853 11.85 46.29 18.52
C VAL A 853 11.54 47.79 18.46
N THR A 854 12.29 48.53 17.65
CA THR A 854 11.96 49.92 17.36
C THR A 854 10.86 49.91 16.30
N PRO A 855 9.70 50.56 16.54
CA PRO A 855 8.63 50.65 15.55
C PRO A 855 9.17 51.16 14.20
N ILE A 856 8.77 50.48 13.12
CA ILE A 856 8.98 50.91 11.75
C ILE A 856 7.82 51.85 11.41
N GLU A 857 8.10 53.15 11.51
CA GLU A 857 7.15 54.23 11.21
C GLU A 857 7.20 54.60 9.72
N ALA A 858 6.05 54.65 9.07
CA ALA A 858 5.90 55.18 7.71
C ALA A 858 5.90 56.72 7.67
N THR A 859 5.54 57.28 6.52
CA THR A 859 5.30 58.71 6.33
C THR A 859 3.80 59.02 6.45
N THR A 860 3.35 60.19 6.00
CA THR A 860 1.92 60.55 6.01
C THR A 860 1.30 60.48 4.60
N GLY A 861 1.78 59.57 3.76
CA GLY A 861 1.16 59.27 2.48
C GLY A 861 1.42 57.82 2.12
N ASP A 862 0.76 57.32 1.08
CA ASP A 862 0.72 55.89 0.71
C ASP A 862 2.10 55.21 0.68
N ASP A 863 2.33 54.31 1.63
CA ASP A 863 3.57 53.60 1.86
C ASP A 863 3.40 52.07 1.67
N SER A 864 4.51 51.37 1.47
CA SER A 864 4.53 49.90 1.42
C SER A 864 5.67 49.40 2.30
N ILE A 865 5.30 48.74 3.39
CA ILE A 865 6.19 48.35 4.48
C ILE A 865 6.22 46.82 4.56
N PRO A 866 7.26 46.18 4.04
CA PRO A 866 7.52 44.77 4.31
C PRO A 866 8.25 44.64 5.65
N GLY A 867 7.70 43.82 6.54
CA GLY A 867 8.35 43.31 7.72
C GLY A 867 9.32 42.18 7.37
N THR A 868 9.75 41.46 8.39
CA THR A 868 10.89 40.55 8.35
C THR A 868 10.45 39.13 8.72
N MET A 869 11.37 38.36 9.30
CA MET A 869 11.07 37.03 9.84
C MET A 869 11.09 37.05 11.37
N ALA A 870 11.01 38.24 11.96
CA ALA A 870 11.04 38.46 13.40
C ALA A 870 9.87 39.36 13.78
N ASN A 871 9.45 39.29 15.04
CA ASN A 871 8.37 40.13 15.57
C ASN A 871 8.62 41.62 15.29
N ASP A 872 7.80 42.19 14.43
CA ASP A 872 7.87 43.55 13.94
C ASP A 872 6.75 44.41 14.54
N GLN A 873 7.01 45.72 14.60
CA GLN A 873 5.98 46.72 14.92
C GLN A 873 5.94 47.71 13.75
N LEU A 874 4.88 47.64 12.94
CA LEU A 874 4.71 48.43 11.73
C LEU A 874 3.57 49.46 11.92
N ASN A 875 3.84 50.74 11.65
CA ASN A 875 2.86 51.82 11.76
C ASN A 875 2.77 52.59 10.43
N GLY A 876 1.61 52.54 9.75
CA GLY A 876 1.33 53.23 8.47
C GLY A 876 1.12 54.73 8.61
N LEU A 877 0.53 55.17 9.74
CA LEU A 877 0.20 56.55 10.07
C LEU A 877 -0.96 57.13 9.27
N ALA A 878 -0.71 57.70 8.09
CA ALA A 878 -1.78 58.31 7.30
C ALA A 878 -1.47 58.12 5.82
N GLY A 879 -2.47 57.85 4.99
CA GLY A 879 -2.26 57.38 3.62
C GLY A 879 -2.94 56.04 3.43
N ASN A 880 -2.96 55.53 2.19
CA ASN A 880 -3.42 54.17 1.93
C ASN A 880 -2.21 53.24 1.87
N ASP A 881 -1.92 52.59 2.98
CA ASP A 881 -0.69 51.88 3.24
C ASP A 881 -0.82 50.38 3.01
N GLN A 882 0.28 49.73 2.63
CA GLN A 882 0.38 48.28 2.51
C GLN A 882 1.41 47.76 3.50
N LEU A 883 0.94 47.16 4.59
CA LEU A 883 1.76 46.62 5.67
C LEU A 883 1.75 45.10 5.60
N SER A 884 2.93 44.49 5.71
CA SER A 884 3.08 43.04 5.70
C SER A 884 4.00 42.63 6.85
N GLY A 885 3.52 41.86 7.82
CA GLY A 885 4.29 41.39 8.98
C GLY A 885 5.43 40.46 8.58
N GLY A 886 5.09 39.39 7.86
CA GLY A 886 6.07 38.41 7.41
C GLY A 886 6.02 37.19 8.32
N GLU A 887 7.16 36.71 8.81
CA GLU A 887 7.14 35.67 9.84
C GLU A 887 7.38 36.30 11.21
N GLY A 888 6.75 35.78 12.27
CA GLY A 888 6.88 36.29 13.63
C GLY A 888 5.55 36.82 14.16
N ASN A 889 5.49 37.12 15.46
CA ASN A 889 4.28 37.70 16.05
C ASN A 889 4.35 39.22 15.92
N ASP A 890 3.66 39.74 14.93
CA ASP A 890 3.77 41.12 14.50
C ASP A 890 2.66 41.99 15.07
N THR A 891 2.91 43.29 15.11
CA THR A 891 1.88 44.30 15.40
C THR A 891 1.84 45.29 14.27
N LEU A 892 0.73 45.32 13.53
CA LEU A 892 0.51 46.18 12.38
C LEU A 892 -0.60 47.18 12.72
N ASN A 893 -0.33 48.48 12.58
CA ASN A 893 -1.33 49.53 12.68
C ASN A 893 -1.37 50.29 11.34
N GLY A 894 -2.54 50.30 10.69
CA GLY A 894 -2.77 51.00 9.43
C GLY A 894 -2.71 52.52 9.62
N GLY A 895 -3.66 53.06 10.37
CA GLY A 895 -3.74 54.48 10.70
C GLY A 895 -4.89 55.17 9.97
N ASP A 896 -4.70 56.42 9.55
CA ASP A 896 -5.71 57.16 8.78
C ASP A 896 -5.62 56.82 7.28
N GLY A 897 -6.56 56.07 6.73
CA GLY A 897 -6.68 55.80 5.29
C GLY A 897 -7.23 54.40 5.01
N ASN A 898 -7.27 54.01 3.73
CA ASN A 898 -7.74 52.68 3.35
C ASN A 898 -6.53 51.76 3.18
N ASP A 899 -6.22 51.01 4.21
CA ASP A 899 -4.99 50.26 4.35
C ASP A 899 -5.17 48.77 4.00
N THR A 900 -4.07 48.11 3.68
CA THR A 900 -4.00 46.66 3.50
C THR A 900 -2.96 46.09 4.43
N LEU A 901 -3.42 45.34 5.44
CA LEU A 901 -2.59 44.73 6.47
C LEU A 901 -2.58 43.21 6.27
N LYS A 902 -1.38 42.62 6.25
CA LYS A 902 -1.17 41.18 6.18
C LYS A 902 -0.25 40.72 7.29
N GLY A 903 -0.76 39.99 8.27
CA GLY A 903 0.07 39.39 9.33
C GLY A 903 1.05 38.37 8.74
N GLN A 904 0.49 37.44 7.96
CA GLN A 904 1.13 36.29 7.32
C GLN A 904 1.36 35.11 8.26
N VAL A 905 2.51 34.95 8.92
CA VAL A 905 2.79 33.77 9.73
C VAL A 905 3.21 34.18 11.14
N GLY A 906 2.42 33.81 12.12
CA GLY A 906 2.62 34.13 13.53
C GLY A 906 1.32 34.57 14.17
N ASN A 907 1.32 34.79 15.48
CA ASN A 907 0.16 35.32 16.17
C ASN A 907 0.21 36.85 16.12
N ASP A 908 -0.52 37.41 15.18
CA ASP A 908 -0.42 38.81 14.80
C ASP A 908 -1.52 39.66 15.42
N LEU A 909 -1.20 40.94 15.65
CA LEU A 909 -2.15 41.97 16.04
C LEU A 909 -2.29 42.98 14.90
N LEU A 910 -3.42 42.99 14.22
CA LEU A 910 -3.72 43.89 13.11
C LEU A 910 -4.81 44.88 13.52
N ASN A 911 -4.50 46.18 13.47
CA ASN A 911 -5.46 47.27 13.64
C ASN A 911 -5.55 48.09 12.34
N GLY A 912 -6.72 48.13 11.71
CA GLY A 912 -6.99 48.98 10.54
C GLY A 912 -6.96 50.47 10.89
N ASP A 913 -7.55 50.83 12.04
CA ASP A 913 -7.76 52.18 12.53
C ASP A 913 -8.87 52.94 11.76
N ALA A 914 -8.57 53.88 10.86
CA ALA A 914 -9.61 54.75 10.29
C ALA A 914 -9.59 54.76 8.76
N GLY A 915 -10.56 54.07 8.14
CA GLY A 915 -10.81 54.04 6.71
C GLY A 915 -11.39 52.69 6.30
N ASP A 916 -11.64 52.46 5.01
CA ASP A 916 -12.13 51.14 4.57
C ASP A 916 -10.92 50.21 4.34
N ASP A 917 -10.63 49.35 5.31
CA ASP A 917 -9.40 48.57 5.39
C ASP A 917 -9.57 47.13 4.87
N THR A 918 -8.43 46.50 4.54
CA THR A 918 -8.36 45.08 4.23
C THR A 918 -7.34 44.39 5.12
N LEU A 919 -7.81 43.58 6.06
CA LEU A 919 -6.98 42.86 7.03
C LEU A 919 -6.97 41.37 6.70
N GLN A 920 -5.79 40.77 6.70
CA GLN A 920 -5.58 39.33 6.56
C GLN A 920 -4.61 38.87 7.65
N GLY A 921 -5.09 38.09 8.61
CA GLY A 921 -4.29 37.57 9.72
C GLY A 921 -3.24 36.61 9.18
N GLY A 922 -3.69 35.51 8.59
CA GLY A 922 -2.83 34.56 7.89
C GLY A 922 -2.81 33.22 8.59
N ARG A 923 -1.67 32.80 9.13
CA ARG A 923 -1.52 31.58 9.92
C ARG A 923 -1.10 31.96 11.33
N GLY A 924 -1.89 31.60 12.32
CA GLY A 924 -1.63 31.87 13.73
C GLY A 924 -2.91 32.29 14.44
N GLN A 925 -2.87 32.40 15.77
CA GLN A 925 -4.00 32.95 16.52
C GLN A 925 -3.92 34.47 16.48
N ASP A 926 -4.68 35.05 15.59
CA ASP A 926 -4.61 36.47 15.28
C ASP A 926 -5.68 37.27 16.02
N ILE A 927 -5.36 38.54 16.28
CA ILE A 927 -6.32 39.53 16.75
C ILE A 927 -6.44 40.60 15.66
N LEU A 928 -7.61 40.65 15.02
CA LEU A 928 -7.88 41.57 13.92
C LEU A 928 -8.96 42.55 14.33
N ASN A 929 -8.69 43.84 14.15
CA ASN A 929 -9.62 44.91 14.47
C ASN A 929 -9.70 45.89 13.29
N GLY A 930 -10.82 45.89 12.57
CA GLY A 930 -11.06 46.81 11.46
C GLY A 930 -11.15 48.27 11.92
N ALA A 931 -11.87 48.51 13.02
CA ALA A 931 -12.12 49.81 13.63
C ALA A 931 -13.07 50.71 12.80
N ASP A 932 -12.72 51.96 12.44
CA ASP A 932 -13.66 52.88 11.79
C ASP A 932 -13.64 52.68 10.26
N GLY A 933 -14.64 52.03 9.65
CA GLY A 933 -14.55 51.68 8.23
C GLY A 933 -15.62 50.75 7.72
N ASN A 934 -15.67 50.50 6.41
CA ASN A 934 -16.31 49.28 5.89
C ASN A 934 -15.21 48.29 5.52
N ASP A 935 -14.88 47.42 6.46
CA ASP A 935 -13.66 46.63 6.41
C ASP A 935 -13.88 45.26 5.77
N GLN A 936 -12.79 44.72 5.23
CA GLN A 936 -12.72 43.35 4.74
C GLN A 936 -11.69 42.60 5.57
N ILE A 937 -12.16 41.68 6.40
CA ILE A 937 -11.33 40.98 7.37
C ILE A 937 -11.38 39.48 7.09
N LEU A 938 -10.20 38.88 6.95
CA LEU A 938 -9.98 37.44 6.87
C LEU A 938 -9.06 37.03 8.02
N GLY A 939 -9.56 36.27 8.99
CA GLY A 939 -8.77 35.75 10.11
C GLY A 939 -7.64 34.87 9.58
N GLY A 940 -8.01 33.77 8.94
CA GLY A 940 -7.07 32.91 8.25
C GLY A 940 -7.14 31.50 8.78
N ALA A 941 -6.11 31.03 9.48
CA ALA A 941 -6.07 29.69 10.05
C ALA A 941 -5.70 29.76 11.53
N GLN A 942 -6.34 28.89 12.33
CA GLN A 942 -6.33 28.84 13.80
C GLN A 942 -7.36 29.77 14.44
N ASP A 943 -7.45 29.72 15.77
CA ASP A 943 -8.54 30.37 16.52
C ASP A 943 -8.34 31.89 16.58
N ASP A 944 -9.08 32.62 15.75
CA ASP A 944 -8.93 34.08 15.64
C ASP A 944 -9.94 34.86 16.48
N GLN A 945 -9.53 36.05 16.92
CA GLN A 945 -10.44 37.05 17.50
C GLN A 945 -10.60 38.22 16.53
N ILE A 946 -11.80 38.34 15.97
CA ILE A 946 -12.08 39.32 14.93
C ILE A 946 -13.12 40.33 15.38
N PHE A 947 -12.77 41.60 15.24
CA PHE A 947 -13.61 42.76 15.50
C PHE A 947 -13.74 43.56 14.20
N GLY A 948 -14.97 43.73 13.70
CA GLY A 948 -15.25 44.59 12.54
C GLY A 948 -15.05 46.04 12.91
N GLY A 949 -15.91 46.57 13.77
CA GLY A 949 -15.77 47.91 14.32
C GLY A 949 -16.98 48.77 14.04
N VAL A 950 -16.79 49.98 13.52
CA VAL A 950 -17.86 50.91 13.14
C VAL A 950 -17.96 50.95 11.62
N GLY A 951 -19.09 50.49 11.08
CA GLY A 951 -19.39 50.51 9.65
C GLY A 951 -19.77 49.12 9.13
N ASN A 952 -19.94 48.96 7.81
CA ASN A 952 -20.50 47.72 7.26
C ASN A 952 -19.39 46.74 6.88
N ASP A 953 -19.09 45.82 7.79
CA ASP A 953 -17.92 44.98 7.67
C ASP A 953 -18.21 43.64 7.00
N LYS A 954 -17.17 43.07 6.39
CA LYS A 954 -17.18 41.71 5.85
C LYS A 954 -16.11 40.91 6.56
N ILE A 955 -16.54 40.02 7.43
CA ILE A 955 -15.68 39.19 8.26
C ILE A 955 -15.81 37.75 7.80
N ASN A 956 -14.65 37.12 7.57
CA ASN A 956 -14.51 35.68 7.38
C ASN A 956 -13.49 35.18 8.42
N GLY A 957 -13.94 34.30 9.32
CA GLY A 957 -13.08 33.67 10.33
C GLY A 957 -11.96 32.88 9.65
N GLY A 958 -12.35 31.89 8.85
CA GLY A 958 -11.42 31.07 8.09
C GLY A 958 -11.44 29.64 8.59
N ARG A 959 -10.32 29.12 9.07
CA ARG A 959 -10.20 27.81 9.74
C ARG A 959 -9.87 28.05 11.19
N GLY A 960 -10.33 27.20 12.11
CA GLY A 960 -10.12 27.38 13.54
C GLY A 960 -11.41 27.77 14.27
N LEU A 961 -11.36 27.80 15.60
CA LEU A 961 -12.51 28.18 16.43
C LEU A 961 -12.57 29.70 16.57
N ASP A 962 -13.19 30.35 15.60
CA ASP A 962 -13.12 31.80 15.49
C ASP A 962 -14.17 32.48 16.36
N THR A 963 -13.80 33.64 16.91
CA THR A 963 -14.74 34.54 17.60
C THR A 963 -14.96 35.78 16.76
N LEU A 964 -16.15 35.92 16.19
CA LEU A 964 -16.50 37.00 15.27
C LEU A 964 -17.43 38.00 15.94
N THR A 965 -16.98 39.25 16.05
CA THR A 965 -17.79 40.39 16.51
C THR A 965 -17.82 41.44 15.42
N GLY A 966 -18.98 41.67 14.80
CA GLY A 966 -19.09 42.65 13.71
C GLY A 966 -18.90 44.10 14.17
N VAL A 967 -19.28 44.43 15.40
CA VAL A 967 -19.29 45.82 15.89
C VAL A 967 -18.14 46.15 16.85
N ASP A 968 -17.89 47.43 17.13
CA ASP A 968 -17.14 47.86 18.33
C ASP A 968 -17.99 47.70 19.61
N PRO A 969 -17.63 46.77 20.53
CA PRO A 969 -18.38 46.54 21.76
C PRO A 969 -18.34 47.72 22.75
N ASN A 970 -17.51 48.74 22.51
CA ASN A 970 -17.38 49.92 23.35
C ASN A 970 -18.21 51.12 22.85
N GLN A 971 -18.76 51.04 21.63
CA GLN A 971 -19.65 52.06 21.07
C GLN A 971 -21.11 51.84 21.49
N ALA A 972 -21.93 52.88 21.36
CA ALA A 972 -23.35 52.78 21.69
C ALA A 972 -24.05 51.90 20.66
N LEU A 973 -24.82 50.90 21.16
CA LEU A 973 -25.62 49.94 20.40
C LEU A 973 -26.25 50.53 19.11
N GLY A 974 -26.16 49.78 18.00
CA GLY A 974 -26.77 50.02 16.69
C GLY A 974 -26.52 51.41 16.08
N VAL A 975 -25.50 51.56 15.22
CA VAL A 975 -25.22 52.83 14.49
C VAL A 975 -25.52 52.74 12.98
N GLY A 976 -26.49 51.92 12.59
CA GLY A 976 -26.92 51.79 11.20
C GLY A 976 -25.94 51.03 10.31
N GLU A 977 -25.36 49.96 10.85
CA GLU A 977 -24.33 49.12 10.24
C GLU A 977 -24.79 47.66 9.97
N ILE A 978 -24.45 47.14 8.80
CA ILE A 978 -24.81 45.79 8.36
C ILE A 978 -23.55 44.98 8.12
N ASP A 979 -23.20 44.13 9.09
CA ASP A 979 -22.03 43.28 9.00
C ASP A 979 -22.35 41.93 8.39
N THR A 980 -21.45 41.41 7.56
CA THR A 980 -21.51 40.03 7.07
C THR A 980 -20.48 39.20 7.81
N LEU A 981 -20.93 38.23 8.58
CA LEU A 981 -20.07 37.33 9.36
C LEU A 981 -20.15 35.94 8.76
N ARG A 982 -19.00 35.38 8.38
CA ARG A 982 -18.85 34.00 7.93
C ARG A 982 -17.86 33.31 8.87
N GLY A 983 -18.30 32.24 9.52
CA GLY A 983 -17.48 31.48 10.45
C GLY A 983 -16.35 30.79 9.72
N GLY A 984 -16.70 29.77 8.93
CA GLY A 984 -15.70 28.95 8.30
C GLY A 984 -16.15 27.50 8.26
N MET A 985 -15.21 26.58 8.36
CA MET A 985 -15.45 25.13 8.28
C MET A 985 -15.39 24.43 9.65
N ASP A 986 -15.13 25.18 10.71
CA ASP A 986 -14.93 24.71 12.09
C ASP A 986 -16.02 25.31 13.01
N SER A 987 -15.94 25.06 14.33
CA SER A 987 -16.97 25.52 15.26
C SER A 987 -16.75 26.97 15.69
N ASP A 988 -17.55 27.88 15.14
CA ASP A 988 -17.34 29.30 15.34
C ASP A 988 -18.30 29.91 16.36
N ARG A 989 -17.90 31.06 16.90
CA ARG A 989 -18.70 31.85 17.82
C ARG A 989 -19.03 33.22 17.22
N PHE A 990 -20.27 33.37 16.78
CA PHE A 990 -20.83 34.66 16.35
C PHE A 990 -21.33 35.46 17.56
N VAL A 991 -20.68 36.59 17.84
CA VAL A 991 -21.00 37.43 18.99
C VAL A 991 -21.94 38.56 18.59
N LEU A 992 -23.20 38.44 19.01
CA LEU A 992 -24.26 39.43 18.75
C LEU A 992 -24.67 40.22 20.00
N GLY A 993 -23.99 39.98 21.12
CA GLY A 993 -24.19 40.72 22.36
C GLY A 993 -23.37 40.18 23.52
N ASP A 994 -23.30 40.98 24.58
CA ASP A 994 -22.57 40.70 25.81
C ASP A 994 -23.39 41.09 27.05
N ALA A 995 -22.76 41.16 28.23
CA ALA A 995 -23.42 41.55 29.48
C ALA A 995 -23.97 42.99 29.48
N ASN A 996 -23.54 43.84 28.55
CA ASN A 996 -23.92 45.25 28.44
C ASN A 996 -25.10 45.48 27.48
N GLY A 997 -25.30 44.62 26.48
CA GLY A 997 -26.45 44.69 25.58
C GLY A 997 -26.34 43.85 24.31
N ALA A 998 -27.38 43.89 23.47
CA ALA A 998 -27.38 43.32 22.13
C ALA A 998 -26.82 44.35 21.13
N TYR A 999 -25.82 43.98 20.35
CA TYR A 999 -24.99 44.92 19.59
C TYR A 999 -25.74 45.71 18.50
N TYR A 1000 -26.61 45.03 17.75
CA TYR A 1000 -27.42 45.63 16.67
C TYR A 1000 -28.78 46.13 17.15
N ASN A 1001 -28.85 46.68 18.36
CA ASN A 1001 -30.08 47.24 18.92
C ASN A 1001 -29.92 48.76 19.11
N ASP A 1002 -30.37 49.57 18.16
CA ASP A 1002 -30.31 51.03 18.24
C ASP A 1002 -31.37 51.63 19.20
N GLY A 1003 -32.35 50.81 19.62
CA GLY A 1003 -33.43 51.21 20.51
C GLY A 1003 -34.46 52.14 19.86
N ASP A 1004 -34.37 52.36 18.54
CA ASP A 1004 -35.37 53.06 17.74
C ASP A 1004 -36.52 52.13 17.37
N SER A 1005 -37.50 52.08 18.28
CA SER A 1005 -38.80 51.42 18.08
C SER A 1005 -39.59 51.83 16.81
N SER A 1006 -39.14 52.84 16.05
CA SER A 1006 -39.75 53.29 14.80
C SER A 1006 -39.17 52.64 13.54
N ASN A 1007 -37.99 52.00 13.63
CA ASN A 1007 -37.38 51.17 12.60
C ASN A 1007 -37.46 49.69 13.02
N LEU A 1008 -37.43 48.76 12.06
CA LEU A 1008 -37.45 47.31 12.33
C LEU A 1008 -36.04 46.72 12.44
N GLY A 1009 -35.02 47.53 12.75
CA GLY A 1009 -33.60 47.14 12.70
C GLY A 1009 -33.09 46.89 11.28
N PHE A 1010 -33.64 47.58 10.26
CA PHE A 1010 -33.21 47.37 8.87
C PHE A 1010 -31.94 48.11 8.48
N SER A 1011 -31.52 49.04 9.34
CA SER A 1011 -30.28 49.77 9.17
C SER A 1011 -29.11 49.07 9.83
N ASP A 1012 -29.37 48.16 10.77
CA ASP A 1012 -28.37 47.64 11.70
C ASP A 1012 -28.64 46.17 12.04
N TYR A 1013 -27.88 45.25 11.45
CA TYR A 1013 -28.00 43.81 11.75
C TYR A 1013 -26.80 43.00 11.27
N ALA A 1014 -26.50 41.89 11.95
CA ALA A 1014 -25.55 40.89 11.45
C ALA A 1014 -26.18 39.95 10.42
N LEU A 1015 -25.52 39.76 9.29
CA LEU A 1015 -25.79 38.71 8.32
C LEU A 1015 -24.85 37.54 8.56
N LEU A 1016 -25.34 36.51 9.25
CA LEU A 1016 -24.59 35.27 9.47
C LEU A 1016 -24.68 34.37 8.23
N ARG A 1017 -23.53 34.05 7.65
CA ARG A 1017 -23.36 33.09 6.55
C ARG A 1017 -22.62 31.87 7.07
N ASP A 1018 -22.92 30.71 6.47
CA ASP A 1018 -22.27 29.44 6.81
C ASP A 1018 -22.61 28.89 8.21
N PHE A 1019 -23.69 29.38 8.85
CA PHE A 1019 -24.04 28.94 10.20
C PHE A 1019 -24.56 27.49 10.23
N LEU A 1020 -23.78 26.58 10.82
CA LEU A 1020 -24.10 25.16 10.97
C LEU A 1020 -24.44 24.83 12.43
N ILE A 1021 -25.69 24.44 12.70
CA ILE A 1021 -26.16 24.12 14.08
C ILE A 1021 -25.42 22.97 14.77
N SER A 1022 -24.66 22.15 14.04
CA SER A 1022 -23.83 21.07 14.56
C SER A 1022 -22.49 21.55 15.11
N GLU A 1023 -22.03 22.72 14.65
CA GLU A 1023 -20.68 23.25 14.87
C GLU A 1023 -20.75 24.60 15.60
N ASP A 1024 -21.55 25.53 15.08
CA ASP A 1024 -21.49 26.93 15.47
C ASP A 1024 -22.35 27.30 16.67
N THR A 1025 -21.95 28.41 17.28
CA THR A 1025 -22.67 29.04 18.39
C THR A 1025 -22.95 30.51 18.12
N ILE A 1026 -24.14 30.96 18.56
CA ILE A 1026 -24.52 32.37 18.57
C ILE A 1026 -24.55 32.84 20.03
N GLN A 1027 -23.75 33.85 20.34
CA GLN A 1027 -23.75 34.51 21.63
C GLN A 1027 -24.70 35.71 21.64
N LEU A 1028 -25.58 35.77 22.65
CA LEU A 1028 -26.55 36.84 22.87
C LEU A 1028 -26.45 37.38 24.31
N SER A 1029 -26.96 38.60 24.50
CA SER A 1029 -27.05 39.23 25.82
C SER A 1029 -28.23 38.69 26.66
N GLY A 1030 -28.05 38.51 27.97
CA GLY A 1030 -29.18 38.35 28.88
C GLY A 1030 -29.84 36.97 28.86
N ASN A 1031 -31.06 36.84 28.32
CA ASN A 1031 -31.75 35.54 28.28
C ASN A 1031 -32.74 35.38 27.12
N ALA A 1032 -33.03 34.13 26.77
CA ALA A 1032 -33.95 33.74 25.70
C ALA A 1032 -35.32 34.44 25.70
N SER A 1033 -35.85 34.87 26.85
CA SER A 1033 -37.18 35.51 26.89
C SER A 1033 -37.20 36.89 26.20
N GLN A 1034 -36.04 37.52 26.05
CA GLN A 1034 -35.84 38.82 25.40
C GLN A 1034 -35.76 38.73 23.88
N TYR A 1035 -35.70 37.52 23.31
CA TYR A 1035 -35.56 37.34 21.87
C TYR A 1035 -36.73 36.56 21.29
N SER A 1036 -36.92 36.67 19.97
CA SER A 1036 -37.73 35.76 19.17
C SER A 1036 -37.02 35.43 17.88
N VAL A 1037 -37.10 34.17 17.46
CA VAL A 1037 -36.61 33.75 16.14
C VAL A 1037 -37.79 33.41 15.25
N VAL A 1038 -37.81 34.01 14.06
CA VAL A 1038 -38.89 33.87 13.09
C VAL A 1038 -38.34 33.51 11.72
N ASN A 1039 -39.15 32.90 10.85
CA ASN A 1039 -38.77 32.72 9.46
C ASN A 1039 -38.76 34.10 8.76
N ALA A 1040 -37.60 34.51 8.24
CA ALA A 1040 -37.39 35.84 7.71
C ALA A 1040 -38.31 36.15 6.52
N GLN A 1041 -38.48 35.19 5.60
CA GLN A 1041 -39.35 35.32 4.43
C GLN A 1041 -40.79 35.65 4.82
N THR A 1042 -41.34 34.95 5.82
CA THR A 1042 -42.72 35.16 6.27
C THR A 1042 -42.90 36.44 7.08
N TYR A 1043 -41.90 36.81 7.87
CA TYR A 1043 -41.98 37.95 8.77
C TYR A 1043 -41.87 39.28 8.01
N PHE A 1044 -40.92 39.39 7.09
CA PHE A 1044 -40.64 40.66 6.40
C PHE A 1044 -41.39 40.87 5.09
N GLN A 1045 -42.05 39.85 4.51
CA GLN A 1045 -42.94 39.97 3.33
C GLN A 1045 -42.38 40.84 2.16
N GLY A 1046 -41.07 40.81 1.93
CA GLY A 1046 -40.39 41.59 0.87
C GLY A 1046 -39.87 42.97 1.29
N SER A 1047 -39.87 43.32 2.58
CA SER A 1047 -39.25 44.54 3.11
C SER A 1047 -37.71 44.54 3.03
N LEU A 1048 -37.09 43.37 2.94
CA LEU A 1048 -35.67 43.18 2.65
C LEU A 1048 -35.50 42.53 1.27
N PRO A 1049 -34.32 42.66 0.62
CA PRO A 1049 -34.01 41.95 -0.63
C PRO A 1049 -34.35 40.46 -0.57
N ASP A 1050 -35.01 39.91 -1.60
CA ASP A 1050 -35.40 38.50 -1.66
C ASP A 1050 -34.22 37.54 -1.46
N SER A 1051 -33.03 37.95 -1.93
CA SER A 1051 -31.78 37.22 -1.74
C SER A 1051 -31.37 37.09 -0.28
N LEU A 1052 -31.84 37.96 0.62
CA LEU A 1052 -31.61 37.90 2.07
C LEU A 1052 -32.70 37.08 2.80
N LEU A 1053 -33.89 36.98 2.22
CA LEU A 1053 -35.05 36.34 2.83
C LEU A 1053 -35.21 34.84 2.51
N TYR A 1054 -34.62 34.35 1.42
CA TYR A 1054 -34.71 32.95 1.04
C TYR A 1054 -33.93 32.05 2.01
N ASN A 1055 -34.57 30.96 2.47
CA ASN A 1055 -34.06 30.01 3.45
C ASN A 1055 -33.30 30.71 4.59
N SER A 1056 -33.93 31.65 5.28
CA SER A 1056 -33.29 32.35 6.40
C SER A 1056 -34.18 32.48 7.64
N ALA A 1057 -33.53 32.52 8.79
CA ALA A 1057 -34.12 32.83 10.08
C ALA A 1057 -33.73 34.26 10.48
N ALA A 1058 -34.65 34.98 11.09
CA ALA A 1058 -34.41 36.32 11.63
C ALA A 1058 -34.46 36.26 13.16
N ILE A 1059 -33.41 36.75 13.81
CA ILE A 1059 -33.32 36.90 15.25
C ILE A 1059 -33.76 38.32 15.58
N LEU A 1060 -34.80 38.45 16.42
CA LEU A 1060 -35.37 39.72 16.81
C LEU A 1060 -35.20 39.94 18.32
N PHE A 1061 -34.76 41.13 18.71
CA PHE A 1061 -34.79 41.59 20.10
C PHE A 1061 -36.17 42.18 20.42
N LYS A 1062 -36.79 41.76 21.52
CA LYS A 1062 -38.14 42.18 21.89
C LYS A 1062 -38.15 43.54 22.56
N ASP A 1063 -38.91 44.46 21.99
CA ASP A 1063 -39.22 45.74 22.62
C ASP A 1063 -40.65 45.72 23.22
N PRO A 1064 -40.81 45.78 24.56
CA PRO A 1064 -42.11 45.88 25.21
C PRO A 1064 -42.90 47.14 24.86
N SER A 1065 -42.25 48.16 24.29
CA SER A 1065 -42.80 49.49 24.01
C SER A 1065 -43.05 49.78 22.53
N GLY A 1066 -42.65 48.87 21.63
CA GLY A 1066 -42.56 49.11 20.19
C GLY A 1066 -42.68 47.85 19.34
N SER A 1067 -42.00 47.83 18.19
CA SER A 1067 -41.88 46.66 17.32
C SER A 1067 -40.59 45.91 17.66
N ASP A 1068 -40.60 44.58 17.53
CA ASP A 1068 -39.38 43.78 17.71
C ASP A 1068 -38.33 44.18 16.64
N GLU A 1069 -37.09 44.30 17.08
CA GLU A 1069 -35.98 44.86 16.33
C GLU A 1069 -35.10 43.75 15.77
N LEU A 1070 -34.76 43.81 14.47
CA LEU A 1070 -33.89 42.84 13.82
C LEU A 1070 -32.45 43.03 14.28
N ILE A 1071 -31.84 41.97 14.82
CA ILE A 1071 -30.42 41.99 15.19
C ILE A 1071 -29.55 41.08 14.33
N ALA A 1072 -30.14 40.04 13.73
CA ALA A 1072 -29.42 39.18 12.80
C ALA A 1072 -30.32 38.42 11.83
N ILE A 1073 -29.77 38.13 10.64
CA ILE A 1073 -30.32 37.21 9.66
C ILE A 1073 -29.34 36.04 9.53
N VAL A 1074 -29.82 34.82 9.78
CA VAL A 1074 -29.05 33.59 9.63
C VAL A 1074 -29.42 32.93 8.30
N LYS A 1075 -28.44 32.77 7.42
CA LYS A 1075 -28.63 32.21 6.08
C LYS A 1075 -28.71 30.68 6.06
N GLU A 1076 -29.31 30.18 4.99
CA GLU A 1076 -29.48 28.76 4.66
C GLU A 1076 -30.22 27.93 5.71
N TYR A 1077 -31.01 28.60 6.55
CA TYR A 1077 -31.70 28.00 7.66
C TYR A 1077 -33.13 28.49 7.80
N THR A 1078 -34.06 27.60 8.16
CA THR A 1078 -35.50 27.94 8.22
C THR A 1078 -36.15 27.74 9.58
N SER A 1079 -35.44 27.22 10.59
CA SER A 1079 -36.06 26.83 11.88
C SER A 1079 -35.13 26.89 13.10
N LEU A 1080 -34.77 28.08 13.60
CA LEU A 1080 -33.94 28.24 14.82
C LEU A 1080 -34.82 28.27 16.06
N ASP A 1081 -34.33 27.69 17.15
CA ASP A 1081 -35.04 27.66 18.43
C ASP A 1081 -34.11 28.09 19.57
N LEU A 1082 -34.50 29.15 20.29
CA LEU A 1082 -33.77 29.74 21.42
C LEU A 1082 -33.60 28.79 22.61
N ALA A 1083 -34.29 27.64 22.63
CA ALA A 1083 -34.14 26.62 23.67
C ALA A 1083 -33.01 25.60 23.39
N GLN A 1084 -32.30 25.70 22.26
CA GLN A 1084 -31.24 24.78 21.84
C GLN A 1084 -29.86 25.21 22.33
N SER A 1085 -28.91 24.27 22.37
CA SER A 1085 -27.57 24.47 22.96
C SER A 1085 -26.61 25.34 22.14
N TYR A 1086 -26.94 25.65 20.87
CA TYR A 1086 -26.14 26.53 20.01
C TYR A 1086 -26.38 28.03 20.28
N PHE A 1087 -27.31 28.38 21.18
CA PHE A 1087 -27.40 29.74 21.72
C PHE A 1087 -26.71 29.82 23.08
N ASN A 1088 -25.76 30.75 23.20
CA ASN A 1088 -25.14 31.10 24.47
C ASN A 1088 -25.67 32.46 24.94
N PHE A 1089 -26.11 32.56 26.19
CA PHE A 1089 -26.60 33.81 26.77
C PHE A 1089 -25.68 34.25 27.90
N VAL A 1090 -25.17 35.48 27.81
CA VAL A 1090 -24.14 36.02 28.73
C VAL A 1090 -24.72 37.00 29.74
#